data_AF-A0A3S0D5W3-F1
#
_entry.id   AF-A0A3S0D5W3-F1
#
_cell.length_a   1.000
_cell.length_b   1.000
_cell.length_c   1.000
_cell.angle_alpha   90.00
_cell.angle_beta   90.00
_cell.angle_gamma   90.00
#
_symmetry.space_group_name_H-M   'P 1'
#
loop_
_entity.id
_entity.type
_entity.pdbx_description
1 polymer ?
#
loop_
_entity_poly.entity_id
_entity_poly.type
_entity_poly.pdbx_seq_one_letter_code
_entity_poly.pdbx_strand_id
1 'polypeptide(L)'
;MLVSFSALAQKFTTHSVKKGETLESIAKQYGITEQSILNYNKEVKKGKAIKANTILVIPASKANVAVVEKSTDTIEGDNGAGVKALLLALEGKDVKQGPKEPIGYSSHRTRRKETLFGIAKRYNITEDQLKRYNKELYSVQLKKGMILKIPRYKNNDVSESKYNEEDYEVYTVQPKETRWSIAHKYGITIDSLLVLNPNLSKITDYLSSGQELLLPRILGSSIKEQETQLYNSYTVPPKQTFYSLEKKFGLTADELMALNPEIKERGGLKEGMVLRIPVKKTQTGEVNIVNYNFYEVKPKQTAFSLTRKLGVTYEELLELNPELKEGLKAGMVLKLPKDQTGDFDVKNALILDKINLVDSINSMNKPKLLFLLPFRLDRLNLSDDVSAKNAIENRKDVRYSLGLYSGAMIALDSIAKLGISVDVKTYDTQLNRNRTKSLMQGENLMNLSAIFGPLEPQSLKEVALQAAEYGVPVVAPLTEKSDLSLSNVFFAMPTENVLQEHMMSYVEGIRTEENIIIIADQKNKPIESTLLMRFPGAKIVTLKEDRTVDIEKISQLLSAEVENWVFLETDQANVVYHVGSLLNSLITEEVGIRLMTTDKNKAFDSEVVSYSHLSNLRFAYPSASREIGNNAFAKMYRKKFGADPDAYAVRGFDITLDLLLKLAYKNDLVKASKLIGETEYSGNKFNFTKDRTSGYFNMASYILGFENMRVTELKD
;
A
#
# COMPACT_ATOMS: atom_id res chain seq x y z
N MET A 1 14.42 16.89 33.52
CA MET A 1 12.96 16.78 33.78
C MET A 1 12.40 15.75 32.82
N LEU A 2 11.98 14.58 33.33
CA LEU A 2 11.26 13.56 32.57
C LEU A 2 9.77 13.87 32.66
N VAL A 3 9.13 14.18 31.53
CA VAL A 3 7.67 14.28 31.44
C VAL A 3 7.17 12.95 30.88
N SER A 4 6.60 12.11 31.76
CA SER A 4 5.92 10.88 31.36
C SER A 4 4.48 11.21 30.98
N PHE A 5 4.14 11.08 29.70
CA PHE A 5 2.76 11.01 29.26
C PHE A 5 2.23 9.59 29.46
N SER A 6 1.13 9.45 30.20
CA SER A 6 0.39 8.19 30.31
C SER A 6 -0.79 8.24 29.34
N ALA A 7 -0.76 7.42 28.28
CA ALA A 7 -1.92 7.17 27.46
C ALA A 7 -2.88 6.25 28.24
N LEU A 8 -4.05 6.75 28.62
CA LEU A 8 -5.14 5.92 29.12
C LEU A 8 -5.73 5.14 27.94
N ALA A 9 -5.25 3.92 27.70
CA ALA A 9 -5.94 2.99 26.81
C ALA A 9 -7.31 2.65 27.42
N GLN A 10 -8.39 3.01 26.74
CA GLN A 10 -9.73 2.61 27.14
C GLN A 10 -9.87 1.10 26.94
N LYS A 11 -10.13 0.36 28.02
CA LYS A 11 -10.25 -1.10 27.99
C LYS A 11 -11.61 -1.50 27.43
N PHE A 12 -11.64 -2.48 26.53
CA PHE A 12 -12.88 -3.04 25.96
C PHE A 12 -12.98 -4.55 26.26
N THR A 13 -14.20 -5.06 26.33
CA THR A 13 -14.53 -6.49 26.38
C THR A 13 -15.60 -6.78 25.32
N THR A 14 -15.82 -8.04 24.97
CA THR A 14 -16.88 -8.43 24.02
C THR A 14 -17.96 -9.22 24.73
N HIS A 15 -19.20 -9.14 24.23
CA HIS A 15 -20.33 -9.89 24.76
C HIS A 15 -21.14 -10.50 23.61
N SER A 16 -21.25 -11.83 23.61
CA SER A 16 -22.14 -12.54 22.70
C SER A 16 -23.56 -12.60 23.26
N VAL A 17 -24.50 -11.95 22.57
CA VAL A 17 -25.89 -11.77 23.00
C VAL A 17 -26.63 -13.12 23.04
N LYS A 18 -27.16 -13.52 24.18
CA LYS A 18 -27.95 -14.75 24.33
C LYS A 18 -29.41 -14.52 23.95
N LYS A 19 -30.12 -15.61 23.63
CA LYS A 19 -31.55 -15.57 23.26
C LYS A 19 -32.38 -14.99 24.40
N GLY A 20 -32.98 -13.81 24.18
CA GLY A 20 -33.81 -13.10 25.16
C GLY A 20 -33.10 -11.97 25.91
N GLU A 21 -31.79 -11.77 25.71
CA GLU A 21 -31.08 -10.62 26.28
C GLU A 21 -31.40 -9.32 25.53
N THR A 22 -31.46 -8.21 26.28
CA THR A 22 -31.72 -6.86 25.77
C THR A 22 -30.52 -5.95 26.00
N LEU A 23 -30.44 -4.84 25.26
CA LEU A 23 -29.39 -3.83 25.43
C LEU A 23 -29.36 -3.33 26.88
N GLU A 24 -30.52 -3.21 27.50
CA GLU A 24 -30.70 -2.83 28.90
C GLU A 24 -30.15 -3.89 29.87
N SER A 25 -30.46 -5.18 29.66
CA SER A 25 -29.95 -6.26 30.51
C SER A 25 -28.43 -6.42 30.40
N ILE A 26 -27.89 -6.23 29.20
CA ILE A 26 -26.44 -6.29 28.93
C ILE A 26 -25.74 -5.06 29.53
N ALA A 27 -26.27 -3.85 29.31
CA ALA A 27 -25.72 -2.64 29.93
C ALA A 27 -25.67 -2.74 31.46
N LYS A 28 -26.72 -3.31 32.06
CA LYS A 28 -26.79 -3.59 33.49
C LYS A 28 -25.79 -4.64 33.95
N GLN A 29 -25.60 -5.72 33.18
CA GLN A 29 -24.61 -6.77 33.44
C GLN A 29 -23.18 -6.22 33.51
N TYR A 30 -22.84 -5.29 32.62
CA TYR A 30 -21.51 -4.67 32.55
C TYR A 30 -21.39 -3.35 33.32
N GLY A 31 -22.46 -2.90 33.97
CA GLY A 31 -22.47 -1.69 34.78
C GLY A 31 -22.27 -0.38 33.99
N ILE A 32 -22.67 -0.32 32.72
CA ILE A 32 -22.55 0.85 31.83
C ILE A 32 -23.92 1.31 31.32
N THR A 33 -23.98 2.37 30.50
CA THR A 33 -25.25 2.82 29.88
C THR A 33 -25.46 2.16 28.52
N GLU A 34 -26.71 2.00 28.10
CA GLU A 34 -27.04 1.56 26.73
C GLU A 34 -26.38 2.46 25.68
N GLN A 35 -26.33 3.78 25.94
CA GLN A 35 -25.69 4.74 25.04
C GLN A 35 -24.18 4.48 24.90
N SER A 36 -23.52 4.06 25.99
CA SER A 36 -22.11 3.66 25.96
C SER A 36 -21.89 2.43 25.08
N ILE A 37 -22.82 1.48 25.05
CA ILE A 37 -22.75 0.33 24.14
C ILE A 37 -22.98 0.80 22.69
N LEU A 38 -24.03 1.59 22.46
CA LEU A 38 -24.40 2.05 21.11
C LEU A 38 -23.31 2.92 20.45
N ASN A 39 -22.55 3.69 21.22
CA ASN A 39 -21.46 4.52 20.69
C ASN A 39 -20.36 3.72 19.98
N TYR A 40 -20.16 2.46 20.37
CA TYR A 40 -19.15 1.54 19.81
C TYR A 40 -19.76 0.40 18.97
N ASN A 41 -21.09 0.33 18.84
CA ASN A 41 -21.83 -0.68 18.07
C ASN A 41 -22.97 0.01 17.29
N LYS A 42 -22.61 0.89 16.35
CA LYS A 42 -23.53 1.86 15.71
C LYS A 42 -24.60 1.21 14.82
N GLU A 43 -24.41 -0.06 14.47
CA GLU A 43 -25.33 -0.92 13.72
C GLU A 43 -26.51 -1.44 14.56
N VAL A 44 -26.39 -1.40 15.90
CA VAL A 44 -27.47 -1.71 16.82
C VAL A 44 -28.31 -0.46 17.07
N LYS A 45 -29.64 -0.55 16.92
CA LYS A 45 -30.56 0.59 17.12
C LYS A 45 -31.28 0.48 18.46
N LYS A 46 -31.31 1.58 19.21
CA LYS A 46 -32.04 1.68 20.49
C LYS A 46 -33.53 1.30 20.30
N GLY A 47 -34.02 0.36 21.11
CA GLY A 47 -35.41 -0.11 21.08
C GLY A 47 -35.74 -1.22 20.08
N LYS A 48 -34.77 -1.77 19.33
CA LYS A 48 -34.97 -2.99 18.52
C LYS A 48 -34.40 -4.23 19.23
N ALA A 49 -35.07 -5.38 19.05
CA ALA A 49 -34.59 -6.66 19.56
C ALA A 49 -33.24 -7.03 18.92
N ILE A 50 -32.27 -7.40 19.76
CA ILE A 50 -30.93 -7.81 19.32
C ILE A 50 -30.95 -9.29 18.97
N LYS A 51 -30.37 -9.68 17.84
CA LYS A 51 -30.31 -11.08 17.43
C LYS A 51 -29.35 -11.86 18.33
N ALA A 52 -29.74 -13.07 18.74
CA ALA A 52 -28.85 -13.96 19.48
C ALA A 52 -27.57 -14.26 18.68
N ASN A 53 -26.45 -14.38 19.38
CA ASN A 53 -25.06 -14.53 18.90
C ASN A 53 -24.46 -13.29 18.24
N THR A 54 -25.10 -12.11 18.34
CA THR A 54 -24.45 -10.84 17.98
C THR A 54 -23.34 -10.55 19.00
N ILE A 55 -22.11 -10.30 18.56
CA ILE A 55 -21.00 -9.93 19.45
C ILE A 55 -20.92 -8.41 19.57
N LEU A 56 -21.15 -7.89 20.78
CA LEU A 56 -21.09 -6.46 21.09
C LEU A 56 -19.75 -6.11 21.72
N VAL A 57 -19.17 -4.97 21.33
CA VAL A 57 -18.01 -4.37 21.98
C VAL A 57 -18.47 -3.51 23.15
N ILE A 58 -17.98 -3.82 24.35
CA ILE A 58 -18.41 -3.24 25.63
C ILE A 58 -17.23 -2.49 26.26
N PRO A 59 -17.33 -1.17 26.50
CA PRO A 59 -16.27 -0.42 27.18
C PRO A 59 -16.24 -0.75 28.69
N ALA A 60 -15.04 -0.92 29.26
CA ALA A 60 -14.86 -1.21 30.67
C ALA A 60 -14.86 0.10 31.51
N SER A 61 -15.86 0.20 32.39
CA SER A 61 -16.10 1.23 33.41
C SER A 61 -16.86 2.51 33.00
N LYS A 62 -17.64 3.03 33.97
CA LYS A 62 -18.46 4.25 33.87
C LYS A 62 -17.56 5.49 33.79
N ALA A 63 -17.47 6.10 32.62
CA ALA A 63 -17.05 7.48 32.48
C ALA A 63 -18.20 8.31 31.90
N ASN A 64 -18.60 9.35 32.64
CA ASN A 64 -19.44 10.43 32.14
C ASN A 64 -18.74 11.13 30.97
N VAL A 65 -19.55 11.54 30.00
CA VAL A 65 -19.17 12.22 28.77
C VAL A 65 -18.65 13.63 29.06
N ALA A 66 -17.45 13.96 28.59
CA ALA A 66 -17.05 15.32 28.21
C ALA A 66 -15.94 15.29 27.15
N VAL A 67 -16.30 15.76 25.94
CA VAL A 67 -15.50 16.38 24.86
C VAL A 67 -14.09 15.83 24.57
N VAL A 68 -13.92 15.24 23.38
CA VAL A 68 -12.63 14.90 22.77
C VAL A 68 -12.19 16.03 21.85
N GLU A 69 -11.10 16.73 22.20
CA GLU A 69 -10.24 17.43 21.25
C GLU A 69 -8.76 17.05 21.50
N LYS A 70 -8.05 16.86 20.39
CA LYS A 70 -6.58 16.89 20.18
C LYS A 70 -5.69 15.93 20.99
N SER A 71 -5.09 14.97 20.29
CA SER A 71 -3.65 14.96 19.97
C SER A 71 -3.28 13.69 19.19
N THR A 72 -2.63 13.89 18.04
CA THR A 72 -1.97 12.86 17.23
C THR A 72 -0.48 13.07 17.40
N ASP A 73 0.23 12.08 17.92
CA ASP A 73 1.67 11.93 17.71
C ASP A 73 2.04 10.44 17.60
N THR A 74 3.11 10.27 16.82
CA THR A 74 3.77 9.13 16.17
C THR A 74 4.19 7.93 17.03
N ILE A 75 4.19 6.72 16.42
CA ILE A 75 5.25 5.70 16.56
C ILE A 75 5.43 4.97 15.19
N GLU A 76 6.66 4.99 14.66
CA GLU A 76 7.18 4.08 13.62
C GLU A 76 7.80 2.85 14.33
N GLY A 77 7.68 1.58 13.90
CA GLY A 77 8.12 0.97 12.66
C GLY A 77 8.92 -0.30 13.00
N ASP A 78 8.27 -1.46 13.04
CA ASP A 78 8.87 -2.80 12.82
C ASP A 78 7.72 -3.81 12.58
N ASN A 79 7.83 -4.59 11.50
CA ASN A 79 6.75 -5.48 11.00
C ASN A 79 6.59 -6.79 11.80
N GLY A 80 7.06 -6.84 13.04
CA GLY A 80 6.74 -7.91 14.01
C GLY A 80 6.62 -7.43 15.46
N ALA A 81 6.85 -6.13 15.73
CA ALA A 81 6.92 -5.62 17.11
C ALA A 81 5.59 -5.02 17.60
N GLY A 82 4.70 -4.57 16.71
CA GLY A 82 3.50 -3.81 17.10
C GLY A 82 2.48 -4.61 17.91
N VAL A 83 2.18 -5.86 17.51
CA VAL A 83 1.21 -6.73 18.21
C VAL A 83 1.83 -7.32 19.47
N LYS A 84 3.11 -7.72 19.40
CA LYS A 84 3.88 -8.23 20.53
C LYS A 84 4.12 -7.18 21.62
N ALA A 85 4.37 -5.92 21.25
CA ALA A 85 4.46 -4.78 22.17
C ALA A 85 3.11 -4.41 22.79
N LEU A 86 1.98 -4.64 22.09
CA LEU A 86 0.64 -4.48 22.64
C LEU A 86 0.32 -5.55 23.70
N LEU A 87 0.71 -6.81 23.46
CA LEU A 87 0.63 -7.91 24.44
C LEU A 87 1.53 -7.62 25.67
N LEU A 88 2.79 -7.23 25.45
CA LEU A 88 3.74 -6.84 26.51
C LEU A 88 3.27 -5.63 27.35
N ALA A 89 2.56 -4.67 26.73
CA ALA A 89 1.97 -3.54 27.45
C ALA A 89 0.74 -3.93 28.30
N LEU A 90 0.09 -5.05 28.00
CA LEU A 90 -1.01 -5.63 28.77
C LEU A 90 -0.52 -6.57 29.90
N GLU A 91 0.69 -7.11 29.80
CA GLU A 91 1.29 -8.05 30.76
C GLU A 91 1.93 -7.42 32.02
N GLY A 92 1.90 -6.10 32.16
CA GLY A 92 1.87 -5.50 33.50
C GLY A 92 2.99 -4.52 33.85
N LYS A 93 2.55 -3.45 34.51
CA LYS A 93 3.22 -2.85 35.66
C LYS A 93 2.14 -2.49 36.68
N ASP A 94 2.40 -2.82 37.95
CA ASP A 94 1.58 -2.45 39.10
C ASP A 94 1.21 -0.97 39.09
N VAL A 95 -0.02 -0.65 38.67
CA VAL A 95 -0.58 0.68 38.83
C VAL A 95 -1.23 0.75 40.21
N LYS A 96 -0.62 1.52 41.10
CA LYS A 96 -1.21 1.94 42.39
C LYS A 96 -2.61 2.52 42.12
N GLN A 97 -3.66 1.79 42.50
CA GLN A 97 -5.03 2.29 42.43
C GLN A 97 -5.20 3.46 43.40
N GLY A 98 -5.79 4.57 42.92
CA GLY A 98 -6.24 5.68 43.77
C GLY A 98 -7.26 5.21 44.82
N PRO A 99 -7.45 5.97 45.91
CA PRO A 99 -8.09 5.44 47.11
C PRO A 99 -9.59 5.24 46.90
N LYS A 100 -10.07 4.00 47.09
CA LYS A 100 -11.49 3.72 47.34
C LYS A 100 -11.82 4.11 48.79
N GLU A 101 -12.96 4.76 49.00
CA GLU A 101 -13.48 5.00 50.35
C GLU A 101 -14.08 3.71 50.94
N PRO A 102 -13.83 3.39 52.22
CA PRO A 102 -14.32 2.16 52.84
C PRO A 102 -15.81 2.25 53.15
N ILE A 103 -16.51 1.12 52.99
CA ILE A 103 -17.94 1.01 53.31
C ILE A 103 -18.22 0.84 54.82
N GLY A 104 -17.17 0.71 55.64
CA GLY A 104 -17.25 0.60 57.09
C GLY A 104 -15.89 0.25 57.73
N TYR A 105 -15.84 0.12 59.06
CA TYR A 105 -14.61 -0.24 59.78
C TYR A 105 -14.86 -1.38 60.78
N SER A 106 -13.85 -2.23 60.98
CA SER A 106 -13.78 -3.23 62.05
C SER A 106 -12.58 -2.98 62.95
N SER A 107 -12.61 -3.44 64.21
CA SER A 107 -11.50 -3.24 65.16
C SER A 107 -10.66 -4.50 65.33
N HIS A 108 -9.34 -4.37 65.35
CA HIS A 108 -8.39 -5.46 65.58
C HIS A 108 -7.46 -5.14 66.76
N ARG A 109 -7.46 -5.98 67.81
CA ARG A 109 -6.53 -5.85 68.94
C ARG A 109 -5.25 -6.65 68.68
N THR A 110 -4.12 -5.96 68.65
CA THR A 110 -2.81 -6.52 68.29
C THR A 110 -2.29 -7.50 69.36
N ARG A 111 -1.72 -8.61 68.91
CA ARG A 111 -1.11 -9.66 69.75
C ARG A 111 0.41 -9.55 69.78
N ARG A 112 1.04 -10.32 70.67
CA ARG A 112 2.51 -10.35 70.81
C ARG A 112 3.13 -10.87 69.50
N LYS A 113 4.12 -10.14 68.94
CA LYS A 113 4.83 -10.44 67.68
C LYS A 113 4.02 -10.30 66.37
N GLU A 114 2.86 -9.64 66.37
CA GLU A 114 2.20 -9.28 65.10
C GLU A 114 2.88 -8.07 64.43
N THR A 115 2.81 -8.02 63.10
CA THR A 115 3.38 -6.94 62.27
C THR A 115 2.27 -6.28 61.44
N LEU A 116 2.49 -5.03 61.01
CA LEU A 116 1.54 -4.33 60.14
C LEU A 116 1.30 -5.08 58.84
N PHE A 117 2.35 -5.66 58.25
CA PHE A 117 2.26 -6.55 57.09
C PHE A 117 1.33 -7.74 57.34
N GLY A 118 1.54 -8.46 58.44
CA GLY A 118 0.74 -9.64 58.77
C GLY A 118 -0.73 -9.31 59.04
N ILE A 119 -1.00 -8.17 59.67
CA ILE A 119 -2.37 -7.70 59.93
C ILE A 119 -3.02 -7.24 58.62
N ALA A 120 -2.33 -6.45 57.80
CA ALA A 120 -2.82 -5.98 56.51
C ALA A 120 -3.16 -7.15 55.58
N LYS A 121 -2.27 -8.15 55.51
CA LYS A 121 -2.50 -9.40 54.77
C LYS A 121 -3.70 -10.19 55.30
N ARG A 122 -3.85 -10.31 56.63
CA ARG A 122 -4.99 -11.02 57.23
C ARG A 122 -6.34 -10.41 56.82
N TYR A 123 -6.40 -9.10 56.72
CA TYR A 123 -7.64 -8.38 56.39
C TYR A 123 -7.76 -8.01 54.90
N ASN A 124 -6.87 -8.53 54.06
CA ASN A 124 -6.80 -8.27 52.62
C ASN A 124 -6.81 -6.77 52.26
N ILE A 125 -6.02 -5.98 52.99
CA ILE A 125 -5.79 -4.55 52.76
C ILE A 125 -4.30 -4.26 52.69
N THR A 126 -3.89 -3.08 52.21
CA THR A 126 -2.48 -2.69 52.22
C THR A 126 -2.08 -2.03 53.55
N GLU A 127 -0.78 -2.04 53.88
CA GLU A 127 -0.26 -1.35 55.07
C GLU A 127 -0.55 0.16 55.04
N ASP A 128 -0.48 0.78 53.86
CA ASP A 128 -0.81 2.20 53.71
C ASP A 128 -2.30 2.47 53.92
N GLN A 129 -3.19 1.57 53.48
CA GLN A 129 -4.62 1.65 53.78
C GLN A 129 -4.89 1.49 55.27
N LEU A 130 -4.15 0.61 55.95
CA LEU A 130 -4.24 0.42 57.40
C LEU A 130 -3.75 1.65 58.17
N LYS A 131 -2.57 2.20 57.82
CA LYS A 131 -1.99 3.39 58.47
C LYS A 131 -2.81 4.65 58.22
N ARG A 132 -3.46 4.79 57.07
CA ARG A 132 -4.28 5.96 56.73
C ARG A 132 -5.41 6.22 57.75
N TYR A 133 -5.98 5.15 58.32
CA TYR A 133 -7.06 5.23 59.31
C TYR A 133 -6.60 4.99 60.75
N ASN A 134 -5.28 4.82 60.96
CA ASN A 134 -4.61 4.65 62.25
C ASN A 134 -3.31 5.47 62.19
N LYS A 135 -3.45 6.79 62.07
CA LYS A 135 -2.38 7.71 61.66
C LYS A 135 -1.19 7.72 62.62
N GLU A 136 -1.40 7.36 63.88
CA GLU A 136 -0.34 7.18 64.87
C GLU A 136 0.70 6.12 64.46
N LEU A 137 0.34 5.17 63.59
CA LEU A 137 1.25 4.16 63.06
C LEU A 137 2.25 4.69 62.02
N TYR A 138 2.17 5.97 61.64
CA TYR A 138 3.22 6.61 60.84
C TYR A 138 4.42 7.04 61.69
N SER A 139 4.24 7.26 62.99
CA SER A 139 5.29 7.72 63.91
C SER A 139 5.55 6.76 65.07
N VAL A 140 4.65 5.82 65.34
CA VAL A 140 4.76 4.85 66.46
C VAL A 140 4.77 3.42 65.92
N GLN A 141 5.75 2.62 66.35
CA GLN A 141 5.79 1.18 66.04
C GLN A 141 4.65 0.43 66.72
N LEU A 142 4.15 -0.61 66.06
CA LEU A 142 3.01 -1.41 66.51
C LEU A 142 3.29 -2.08 67.87
N LYS A 143 2.55 -1.72 68.92
CA LYS A 143 2.67 -2.28 70.28
C LYS A 143 1.59 -3.33 70.56
N LYS A 144 1.88 -4.29 71.45
CA LYS A 144 0.94 -5.31 71.91
C LYS A 144 -0.26 -4.66 72.62
N GLY A 145 -1.47 -5.06 72.26
CA GLY A 145 -2.71 -4.59 72.89
C GLY A 145 -3.32 -3.33 72.26
N MET A 146 -2.68 -2.73 71.25
CA MET A 146 -3.25 -1.63 70.47
C MET A 146 -4.50 -2.09 69.72
N ILE A 147 -5.50 -1.22 69.61
CA ILE A 147 -6.72 -1.50 68.86
C ILE A 147 -6.66 -0.70 67.56
N LEU A 148 -6.58 -1.40 66.43
CA LEU A 148 -6.50 -0.81 65.10
C LEU A 148 -7.85 -0.80 64.39
N LYS A 149 -8.16 0.31 63.72
CA LYS A 149 -9.33 0.53 62.88
C LYS A 149 -9.06 0.01 61.45
N ILE A 150 -9.58 -1.16 61.15
CA ILE A 150 -9.41 -1.86 59.87
C ILE A 150 -10.53 -1.42 58.90
N PRO A 151 -10.24 -0.76 57.77
CA PRO A 151 -11.24 -0.40 56.77
C PRO A 151 -11.79 -1.65 56.07
N ARG A 152 -13.12 -1.75 55.94
CA ARG A 152 -13.82 -2.79 55.18
C ARG A 152 -14.27 -2.23 53.85
N TYR A 153 -13.93 -2.94 52.78
CA TYR A 153 -14.40 -2.66 51.43
C TYR A 153 -15.45 -3.73 51.06
N LYS A 154 -16.41 -3.38 50.19
CA LYS A 154 -17.44 -4.32 49.74
C LYS A 154 -16.74 -5.41 48.92
N ASN A 155 -16.61 -6.61 49.48
CA ASN A 155 -16.20 -7.77 48.71
C ASN A 155 -17.36 -8.13 47.80
N ASN A 156 -17.25 -7.70 46.55
CA ASN A 156 -17.95 -8.37 45.48
C ASN A 156 -17.05 -9.54 45.06
N ASP A 157 -17.55 -10.76 45.22
CA ASP A 157 -17.07 -11.92 44.44
C ASP A 157 -17.46 -11.68 42.96
N VAL A 158 -16.79 -10.73 42.33
CA VAL A 158 -16.71 -10.65 40.87
C VAL A 158 -15.37 -11.28 40.55
N SER A 159 -15.46 -12.49 40.00
CA SER A 159 -14.36 -13.25 39.43
C SER A 159 -13.38 -12.31 38.74
N GLU A 160 -12.11 -12.42 39.11
CA GLU A 160 -11.00 -11.88 38.33
C GLU A 160 -11.15 -12.39 36.88
N SER A 161 -11.67 -11.57 35.97
CA SER A 161 -11.46 -11.79 34.55
C SER A 161 -10.02 -11.39 34.26
N LYS A 162 -9.11 -12.32 34.53
CA LYS A 162 -7.79 -12.35 33.90
C LYS A 162 -8.01 -12.19 32.39
N TYR A 163 -7.21 -11.35 31.76
CA TYR A 163 -7.01 -11.46 30.32
C TYR A 163 -6.56 -12.89 30.04
N ASN A 164 -7.32 -13.64 29.25
CA ASN A 164 -6.87 -14.94 28.78
C ASN A 164 -6.23 -14.69 27.40
N GLU A 165 -4.90 -14.79 27.31
CA GLU A 165 -4.18 -14.74 26.03
C GLU A 165 -4.71 -15.78 25.04
N GLU A 166 -5.41 -16.79 25.54
CA GLU A 166 -6.06 -17.84 24.76
C GLU A 166 -7.27 -17.37 23.93
N ASP A 167 -7.78 -16.16 24.12
CA ASP A 167 -8.98 -15.63 23.43
C ASP A 167 -8.67 -14.90 22.11
N TYR A 168 -7.39 -14.68 21.79
CA TYR A 168 -6.94 -14.01 20.57
C TYR A 168 -5.85 -14.80 19.87
N GLU A 169 -5.71 -14.62 18.57
CA GLU A 169 -4.63 -15.17 17.78
C GLU A 169 -4.04 -14.13 16.82
N VAL A 170 -2.76 -14.32 16.51
CA VAL A 170 -2.08 -13.55 15.47
C VAL A 170 -2.28 -14.25 14.15
N TYR A 171 -2.94 -13.56 13.24
CA TYR A 171 -3.23 -14.03 11.90
C TYR A 171 -2.34 -13.31 10.88
N THR A 172 -1.58 -14.08 10.11
CA THR A 172 -0.78 -13.55 9.01
C THR A 172 -1.65 -13.44 7.77
N VAL A 173 -1.87 -12.21 7.30
CA VAL A 173 -2.62 -11.90 6.08
C VAL A 173 -2.03 -12.67 4.91
N GLN A 174 -2.82 -13.57 4.34
CA GLN A 174 -2.44 -14.31 3.15
C GLN A 174 -2.56 -13.42 1.91
N PRO A 175 -1.84 -13.75 0.83
CA PRO A 175 -2.02 -13.05 -0.44
C PRO A 175 -3.51 -13.01 -0.82
N LYS A 176 -4.00 -11.83 -1.26
CA LYS A 176 -5.38 -11.59 -1.75
C LYS A 176 -6.46 -11.44 -0.67
N GLU A 177 -6.12 -11.48 0.62
CA GLU A 177 -7.10 -11.25 1.69
C GLU A 177 -7.33 -9.75 1.94
N THR A 178 -8.60 -9.36 2.09
CA THR A 178 -9.03 -8.00 2.42
C THR A 178 -9.47 -7.92 3.89
N ARG A 179 -9.63 -6.71 4.42
CA ARG A 179 -10.18 -6.52 5.77
C ARG A 179 -11.54 -7.20 5.91
N TRP A 180 -12.36 -7.13 4.87
CA TRP A 180 -13.65 -7.80 4.83
C TRP A 180 -13.52 -9.32 4.82
N SER A 181 -12.69 -9.90 3.95
CA SER A 181 -12.58 -11.37 3.85
C SER A 181 -12.09 -11.98 5.15
N ILE A 182 -11.17 -11.31 5.84
CA ILE A 182 -10.65 -11.74 7.15
C ILE A 182 -11.69 -11.51 8.25
N ALA A 183 -12.32 -10.33 8.32
CA ALA A 183 -13.36 -10.07 9.31
C ALA A 183 -14.52 -11.07 9.18
N HIS A 184 -14.92 -11.37 7.94
CA HIS A 184 -15.96 -12.34 7.63
C HIS A 184 -15.56 -13.77 7.99
N LYS A 185 -14.34 -14.19 7.64
CA LYS A 185 -13.75 -15.49 8.02
C LYS A 185 -13.76 -15.73 9.53
N TYR A 186 -13.59 -14.66 10.31
CA TYR A 186 -13.55 -14.68 11.78
C TYR A 186 -14.88 -14.30 12.45
N GLY A 187 -15.93 -14.02 11.67
CA GLY A 187 -17.25 -13.64 12.20
C GLY A 187 -17.27 -12.33 12.97
N ILE A 188 -16.34 -11.40 12.69
CA ILE A 188 -16.27 -10.06 13.29
C ILE A 188 -16.62 -8.96 12.28
N THR A 189 -16.89 -7.76 12.78
CA THR A 189 -17.08 -6.59 11.90
C THR A 189 -15.73 -5.98 11.51
N ILE A 190 -15.70 -5.23 10.41
CA ILE A 190 -14.51 -4.46 9.99
C ILE A 190 -14.14 -3.45 11.08
N ASP A 191 -15.12 -2.81 11.72
CA ASP A 191 -14.86 -1.87 12.81
C ASP A 191 -14.24 -2.58 14.02
N SER A 192 -14.71 -3.79 14.37
CA SER A 192 -14.08 -4.63 15.39
C SER A 192 -12.63 -4.99 15.00
N LEU A 193 -12.38 -5.31 13.73
CA LEU A 193 -11.04 -5.59 13.22
C LEU A 193 -10.12 -4.35 13.31
N LEU A 194 -10.62 -3.15 12.99
CA LEU A 194 -9.88 -1.89 13.09
C LEU A 194 -9.63 -1.47 14.55
N VAL A 195 -10.55 -1.80 15.46
CA VAL A 195 -10.37 -1.58 16.90
C VAL A 195 -9.30 -2.51 17.46
N LEU A 196 -9.26 -3.77 17.03
CA LEU A 196 -8.21 -4.73 17.40
C LEU A 196 -6.86 -4.38 16.77
N ASN A 197 -6.86 -3.70 15.62
CA ASN A 197 -5.67 -3.37 14.84
C ASN A 197 -5.61 -1.86 14.55
N PRO A 198 -5.41 -1.00 15.58
CA PRO A 198 -5.53 0.46 15.47
C PRO A 198 -4.47 1.11 14.55
N ASN A 199 -3.40 0.38 14.23
CA ASN A 199 -2.35 0.81 13.30
C ASN A 199 -2.77 0.71 11.83
N LEU A 200 -3.93 0.10 11.53
CA LEU A 200 -4.48 0.05 10.18
C LEU A 200 -4.96 1.43 9.72
N SER A 201 -4.66 1.77 8.47
CA SER A 201 -5.11 3.01 7.84
C SER A 201 -6.63 3.10 7.83
N LYS A 202 -7.20 4.17 8.39
CA LYS A 202 -8.65 4.43 8.36
C LYS A 202 -9.16 4.96 7.02
N ILE A 203 -8.25 5.25 6.09
CA ILE A 203 -8.54 5.90 4.81
C ILE A 203 -8.49 4.89 3.65
N THR A 204 -7.69 3.82 3.80
CA THR A 204 -7.47 2.82 2.75
C THR A 204 -7.76 1.42 3.28
N ASP A 205 -8.48 0.60 2.52
CA ASP A 205 -8.84 -0.78 2.92
C ASP A 205 -7.74 -1.81 2.63
N TYR A 206 -6.63 -1.37 2.00
CA TYR A 206 -5.48 -2.19 1.67
C TYR A 206 -4.82 -2.85 2.90
N LEU A 207 -4.47 -4.13 2.76
CA LEU A 207 -3.63 -4.92 3.66
C LEU A 207 -2.43 -5.46 2.87
N SER A 208 -1.25 -5.46 3.48
CA SER A 208 -0.06 -6.05 2.85
C SER A 208 -0.04 -7.56 3.08
N SER A 209 0.33 -8.34 2.06
CA SER A 209 0.59 -9.78 2.25
C SER A 209 1.71 -9.98 3.28
N GLY A 210 1.51 -10.92 4.21
CA GLY A 210 2.42 -11.15 5.34
C GLY A 210 2.23 -10.18 6.52
N GLN A 211 1.30 -9.23 6.43
CA GLN A 211 0.97 -8.35 7.56
C GLN A 211 0.28 -9.15 8.67
N GLU A 212 0.71 -8.95 9.92
CA GLU A 212 0.09 -9.60 11.08
C GLU A 212 -1.11 -8.80 11.60
N LEU A 213 -2.21 -9.49 11.88
CA LEU A 213 -3.42 -8.95 12.48
C LEU A 213 -3.78 -9.70 13.76
N LEU A 214 -4.25 -8.98 14.77
CA LEU A 214 -4.83 -9.57 15.97
C LEU A 214 -6.32 -9.84 15.73
N LEU A 215 -6.74 -11.09 15.88
CA LEU A 215 -8.12 -11.57 15.66
C LEU A 215 -8.59 -12.39 16.87
N PRO A 216 -9.91 -12.49 17.14
CA PRO A 216 -10.42 -13.34 18.21
C PRO A 216 -10.33 -14.82 17.84
N ARG A 217 -10.02 -15.65 18.83
CA ARG A 217 -9.96 -17.10 18.68
C ARG A 217 -11.38 -17.68 18.71
N ILE A 218 -11.68 -18.56 17.76
CA ILE A 218 -13.00 -19.20 17.67
C ILE A 218 -13.04 -20.37 18.67
N LEU A 219 -13.95 -20.30 19.65
CA LEU A 219 -14.07 -21.32 20.71
C LEU A 219 -14.39 -22.70 20.11
N GLY A 220 -13.51 -23.69 20.35
CA GLY A 220 -13.62 -25.07 19.86
C GLY A 220 -12.51 -25.51 18.91
N SER A 221 -11.61 -24.62 18.49
CA SER A 221 -10.46 -24.95 17.63
C SER A 221 -9.18 -25.14 18.44
N SER A 222 -9.09 -26.26 19.15
CA SER A 222 -7.82 -26.75 19.68
C SER A 222 -7.68 -28.23 19.35
N ILE A 223 -6.99 -28.54 18.26
CA ILE A 223 -6.08 -29.69 18.05
C ILE A 223 -5.45 -29.44 16.66
N LYS A 224 -4.11 -29.41 16.61
CA LYS A 224 -3.35 -29.41 15.35
C LYS A 224 -3.71 -30.68 14.57
N GLU A 225 -4.06 -30.53 13.30
CA GLU A 225 -4.36 -31.62 12.33
C GLU A 225 -5.80 -32.15 12.29
N GLN A 226 -6.78 -31.27 12.06
CA GLN A 226 -8.07 -31.69 11.50
C GLN A 226 -8.42 -30.79 10.32
N GLU A 227 -8.66 -31.37 9.13
CA GLU A 227 -9.27 -30.62 8.03
C GLU A 227 -10.63 -30.12 8.50
N THR A 228 -10.76 -28.81 8.66
CA THR A 228 -12.00 -28.15 9.08
C THR A 228 -13.04 -28.29 7.97
N GLN A 229 -13.96 -29.24 8.13
CA GLN A 229 -15.16 -29.27 7.29
C GLN A 229 -16.02 -28.05 7.65
N LEU A 230 -16.29 -27.20 6.65
CA LEU A 230 -17.15 -26.02 6.77
C LEU A 230 -18.60 -26.48 6.94
N TYR A 231 -19.40 -25.77 7.75
CA TYR A 231 -20.82 -26.04 7.95
C TYR A 231 -21.66 -24.79 7.67
N ASN A 232 -22.78 -24.97 6.96
CA ASN A 232 -23.85 -23.99 6.85
C ASN A 232 -24.90 -24.24 7.93
N SER A 233 -25.53 -23.17 8.43
CA SER A 233 -26.65 -23.25 9.35
C SER A 233 -27.98 -23.23 8.58
N TYR A 234 -28.84 -24.21 8.85
CA TYR A 234 -30.13 -24.35 8.18
C TYR A 234 -31.27 -24.41 9.19
N THR A 235 -32.19 -23.45 9.14
CA THR A 235 -33.35 -23.43 10.04
C THR A 235 -34.49 -24.27 9.47
N VAL A 236 -34.96 -25.25 10.23
CA VAL A 236 -36.01 -26.21 9.86
C VAL A 236 -37.37 -25.49 9.75
N PRO A 237 -37.98 -25.38 8.56
CA PRO A 237 -39.30 -24.79 8.40
C PRO A 237 -40.42 -25.72 8.90
N PRO A 238 -41.67 -25.22 9.03
CA PRO A 238 -42.82 -26.01 9.42
C PRO A 238 -43.01 -27.28 8.57
N LYS A 239 -43.38 -28.39 9.23
CA LYS A 239 -43.68 -29.70 8.63
C LYS A 239 -42.53 -30.41 7.91
N GLN A 240 -41.29 -29.97 8.11
CA GLN A 240 -40.13 -30.64 7.52
C GLN A 240 -39.77 -31.95 8.24
N THR A 241 -39.41 -32.99 7.48
CA THR A 241 -39.05 -34.32 7.99
C THR A 241 -37.60 -34.69 7.66
N PHE A 242 -37.02 -35.67 8.35
CA PHE A 242 -35.69 -36.20 8.00
C PHE A 242 -35.59 -36.63 6.54
N TYR A 243 -36.62 -37.33 6.02
CA TYR A 243 -36.68 -37.73 4.61
C TYR A 243 -36.58 -36.55 3.64
N SER A 244 -37.24 -35.42 3.95
CA SER A 244 -37.16 -34.21 3.14
C SER A 244 -35.82 -33.47 3.24
N LEU A 245 -35.11 -33.61 4.37
CA LEU A 245 -33.77 -33.05 4.58
C LEU A 245 -32.71 -33.90 3.87
N GLU A 246 -32.87 -35.22 3.91
CA GLU A 246 -32.02 -36.17 3.20
C GLU A 246 -32.09 -35.96 1.69
N LYS A 247 -33.28 -35.78 1.13
CA LYS A 247 -33.42 -35.46 -0.31
C LYS A 247 -32.82 -34.10 -0.68
N LYS A 248 -32.83 -33.12 0.24
CA LYS A 248 -32.34 -31.75 -0.01
C LYS A 248 -30.83 -31.60 0.13
N PHE A 249 -30.23 -32.30 1.09
CA PHE A 249 -28.81 -32.15 1.43
C PHE A 249 -27.97 -33.41 1.13
N GLY A 250 -28.62 -34.53 0.83
CA GLY A 250 -27.96 -35.82 0.57
C GLY A 250 -27.31 -36.43 1.80
N LEU A 251 -27.88 -36.19 3.00
CA LEU A 251 -27.41 -36.70 4.29
C LEU A 251 -28.47 -37.59 4.92
N THR A 252 -28.09 -38.77 5.37
CA THR A 252 -29.01 -39.70 6.04
C THR A 252 -29.49 -39.14 7.38
N ALA A 253 -30.62 -39.64 7.88
CA ALA A 253 -31.15 -39.22 9.18
C ALA A 253 -30.14 -39.41 10.32
N ASP A 254 -29.37 -40.50 10.29
CA ASP A 254 -28.38 -40.83 11.31
C ASP A 254 -27.15 -39.91 11.26
N GLU A 255 -26.67 -39.58 10.06
CA GLU A 255 -25.58 -38.61 9.88
C GLU A 255 -26.00 -37.22 10.35
N LEU A 256 -27.23 -36.81 10.02
CA LEU A 256 -27.78 -35.52 10.44
C LEU A 256 -27.91 -35.42 11.98
N MET A 257 -28.31 -36.51 12.64
CA MET A 257 -28.39 -36.61 14.10
C MET A 257 -27.01 -36.68 14.77
N ALA A 258 -26.02 -37.32 14.15
CA ALA A 258 -24.65 -37.35 14.66
C ALA A 258 -24.02 -35.95 14.64
N LEU A 259 -24.29 -35.17 13.58
CA LEU A 259 -23.82 -33.79 13.43
C LEU A 259 -24.58 -32.79 14.31
N ASN A 260 -25.81 -33.15 14.73
CA ASN A 260 -26.69 -32.32 15.53
C ASN A 260 -27.27 -33.12 16.72
N PRO A 261 -26.46 -33.42 17.75
CA PRO A 261 -26.87 -34.28 18.87
C PRO A 261 -28.08 -33.73 19.66
N GLU A 262 -28.30 -32.42 19.63
CA GLU A 262 -29.43 -31.73 20.26
C GLU A 262 -30.81 -32.17 19.72
N ILE A 263 -30.84 -32.83 18.56
CA ILE A 263 -32.04 -33.47 18.03
C ILE A 263 -32.50 -34.61 18.95
N LYS A 264 -31.56 -35.40 19.49
CA LYS A 264 -31.87 -36.51 20.41
C LYS A 264 -32.27 -35.98 21.78
N GLU A 265 -31.56 -34.97 22.28
CA GLU A 265 -31.84 -34.35 23.59
C GLU A 265 -33.24 -33.69 23.65
N ARG A 266 -33.78 -33.27 22.50
CA ARG A 266 -35.10 -32.61 22.41
C ARG A 266 -36.23 -33.53 21.95
N GLY A 267 -35.96 -34.83 21.80
CA GLY A 267 -36.95 -35.84 21.45
C GLY A 267 -37.35 -35.88 19.97
N GLY A 268 -36.46 -35.47 19.05
CA GLY A 268 -36.66 -35.51 17.60
C GLY A 268 -36.57 -34.14 16.91
N LEU A 269 -36.63 -34.15 15.58
CA LEU A 269 -36.56 -32.94 14.74
C LEU A 269 -37.79 -32.05 14.95
N LYS A 270 -37.56 -30.76 15.26
CA LYS A 270 -38.63 -29.77 15.53
C LYS A 270 -38.50 -28.55 14.62
N GLU A 271 -39.64 -27.94 14.31
CA GLU A 271 -39.70 -26.68 13.57
C GLU A 271 -38.93 -25.56 14.28
N GLY A 272 -38.21 -24.74 13.51
CA GLY A 272 -37.38 -23.65 13.99
C GLY A 272 -36.01 -24.08 14.55
N MET A 273 -35.71 -25.38 14.54
CA MET A 273 -34.39 -25.89 14.92
C MET A 273 -33.33 -25.50 13.87
N VAL A 274 -32.13 -25.12 14.30
CA VAL A 274 -31.06 -24.70 13.39
C VAL A 274 -30.05 -25.83 13.30
N LEU A 275 -30.02 -26.50 12.16
CA LEU A 275 -29.15 -27.64 11.91
C LEU A 275 -27.81 -27.18 11.32
N ARG A 276 -26.73 -27.84 11.75
CA ARG A 276 -25.41 -27.80 11.14
C ARG A 276 -25.40 -28.76 9.97
N ILE A 277 -25.22 -28.23 8.77
CA ILE A 277 -25.16 -28.99 7.51
C ILE A 277 -23.76 -28.80 6.91
N PRO A 278 -22.97 -29.87 6.71
CA PRO A 278 -21.64 -29.76 6.11
C PRO A 278 -21.76 -29.19 4.69
N VAL A 279 -20.92 -28.22 4.38
CA VAL A 279 -20.81 -27.66 3.03
C VAL A 279 -20.12 -28.73 2.19
N LYS A 280 -20.85 -29.31 1.22
CA LYS A 280 -20.18 -30.10 0.17
C LYS A 280 -19.14 -29.21 -0.48
N LYS A 281 -17.85 -29.55 -0.32
CA LYS A 281 -16.71 -28.85 -0.93
C LYS A 281 -17.01 -28.69 -2.43
N THR A 282 -17.51 -27.52 -2.83
CA THR A 282 -17.33 -27.07 -4.20
C THR A 282 -15.89 -26.59 -4.19
N GLN A 283 -15.04 -27.25 -4.97
CA GLN A 283 -13.64 -26.87 -5.08
C GLN A 283 -13.57 -25.45 -5.64
N THR A 284 -13.49 -24.44 -4.77
CA THR A 284 -12.88 -23.17 -5.13
C THR A 284 -11.40 -23.48 -5.25
N GLY A 285 -10.96 -23.80 -6.47
CA GLY A 285 -9.56 -24.03 -6.78
C GLY A 285 -8.70 -22.82 -6.41
N GLU A 286 -7.38 -23.02 -6.43
CA GLU A 286 -6.40 -21.95 -6.32
C GLU A 286 -6.82 -20.75 -7.17
N VAL A 287 -7.01 -19.60 -6.52
CA VAL A 287 -7.36 -18.36 -7.21
C VAL A 287 -6.21 -18.00 -8.16
N ASN A 288 -6.40 -18.22 -9.46
CA ASN A 288 -5.40 -17.91 -10.49
C ASN A 288 -5.17 -16.38 -10.54
N ILE A 289 -4.11 -15.89 -9.89
CA ILE A 289 -3.69 -14.47 -9.94
C ILE A 289 -2.87 -14.13 -11.17
N VAL A 290 -2.46 -15.15 -11.94
CA VAL A 290 -1.75 -14.91 -13.18
C VAL A 290 -2.67 -14.24 -14.19
N ASN A 291 -3.99 -14.47 -14.09
CA ASN A 291 -4.95 -14.12 -15.13
C ASN A 291 -6.07 -13.14 -14.68
N TYR A 292 -6.14 -12.72 -13.41
CA TYR A 292 -7.26 -11.89 -12.92
C TYR A 292 -6.86 -10.83 -11.89
N ASN A 293 -7.59 -9.71 -11.93
CA ASN A 293 -7.60 -8.64 -10.92
C ASN A 293 -8.85 -8.75 -10.02
N PHE A 294 -8.85 -8.05 -8.90
CA PHE A 294 -9.88 -8.10 -7.86
C PHE A 294 -10.31 -6.69 -7.45
N TYR A 295 -11.60 -6.47 -7.20
CA TYR A 295 -12.12 -5.18 -6.73
C TYR A 295 -13.05 -5.36 -5.53
N GLU A 296 -12.81 -4.62 -4.44
CA GLU A 296 -13.72 -4.58 -3.30
C GLU A 296 -14.81 -3.52 -3.49
N VAL A 297 -16.07 -3.96 -3.50
CA VAL A 297 -17.24 -3.10 -3.65
C VAL A 297 -17.37 -2.17 -2.46
N LYS A 298 -17.26 -0.87 -2.71
CA LYS A 298 -17.39 0.17 -1.70
C LYS A 298 -18.86 0.46 -1.34
N PRO A 299 -19.14 1.00 -0.14
CA PRO A 299 -20.49 1.41 0.23
C PRO A 299 -21.12 2.35 -0.80
N LYS A 300 -22.42 2.15 -1.07
CA LYS A 300 -23.25 2.96 -1.99
C LYS A 300 -22.90 2.85 -3.48
N GLN A 301 -22.00 1.95 -3.87
CA GLN A 301 -21.78 1.65 -5.29
C GLN A 301 -22.92 0.80 -5.86
N THR A 302 -23.15 0.98 -7.17
CA THR A 302 -24.10 0.20 -7.97
C THR A 302 -23.36 -0.59 -9.03
N ALA A 303 -23.96 -1.68 -9.53
CA ALA A 303 -23.38 -2.47 -10.61
C ALA A 303 -23.08 -1.60 -11.84
N PHE A 304 -23.98 -0.66 -12.17
CA PHE A 304 -23.81 0.30 -13.26
C PHE A 304 -22.63 1.26 -13.06
N SER A 305 -22.46 1.80 -11.84
CA SER A 305 -21.30 2.66 -11.55
C SER A 305 -19.98 1.88 -11.57
N LEU A 306 -20.02 0.59 -11.25
CA LEU A 306 -18.84 -0.27 -11.24
C LEU A 306 -18.40 -0.68 -12.62
N THR A 307 -19.31 -1.14 -13.48
CA THR A 307 -19.00 -1.51 -14.87
C THR A 307 -18.39 -0.34 -15.64
N ARG A 308 -18.96 0.86 -15.50
CA ARG A 308 -18.38 2.08 -16.08
C ARG A 308 -16.98 2.41 -15.55
N LYS A 309 -16.77 2.27 -14.23
CA LYS A 309 -15.48 2.57 -13.60
C LYS A 309 -14.40 1.56 -13.98
N LEU A 310 -14.79 0.30 -13.97
CA LEU A 310 -13.90 -0.84 -14.16
C LEU A 310 -13.69 -1.17 -15.64
N GLY A 311 -14.41 -0.50 -16.55
CA GLY A 311 -14.27 -0.72 -17.99
C GLY A 311 -14.82 -2.06 -18.49
N VAL A 312 -15.60 -2.78 -17.68
CA VAL A 312 -16.18 -4.09 -18.01
C VAL A 312 -17.67 -3.98 -18.28
N THR A 313 -18.20 -4.85 -19.13
CA THR A 313 -19.64 -5.00 -19.26
C THR A 313 -20.24 -5.70 -18.03
N TYR A 314 -21.54 -5.52 -17.81
CA TYR A 314 -22.21 -6.26 -16.72
C TYR A 314 -22.23 -7.77 -16.98
N GLU A 315 -22.27 -8.17 -18.25
CA GLU A 315 -22.29 -9.58 -18.65
C GLU A 315 -20.95 -10.27 -18.33
N GLU A 316 -19.82 -9.71 -18.76
CA GLU A 316 -18.48 -10.20 -18.41
C GLU A 316 -18.26 -10.23 -16.89
N LEU A 317 -18.72 -9.19 -16.19
CA LEU A 317 -18.62 -9.11 -14.74
C LEU A 317 -19.46 -10.21 -14.05
N LEU A 318 -20.63 -10.55 -14.61
CA LEU A 318 -21.51 -11.60 -14.11
C LEU A 318 -20.98 -13.01 -14.42
N GLU A 319 -20.33 -13.20 -15.57
CA GLU A 319 -19.67 -14.45 -15.94
C GLU A 319 -18.54 -14.80 -14.98
N LEU A 320 -17.71 -13.81 -14.65
CA LEU A 320 -16.61 -13.98 -13.70
C LEU A 320 -17.06 -14.04 -12.24
N ASN A 321 -18.25 -13.50 -11.93
CA ASN A 321 -18.81 -13.42 -10.58
C ASN A 321 -20.29 -13.83 -10.56
N PRO A 322 -20.62 -15.13 -10.73
CA PRO A 322 -22.00 -15.61 -10.82
C PRO A 322 -22.89 -15.22 -9.62
N GLU A 323 -22.30 -15.02 -8.46
CA GLU A 323 -22.96 -14.57 -7.23
C GLU A 323 -23.57 -13.16 -7.33
N LEU A 324 -23.17 -12.35 -8.33
CA LEU A 324 -23.81 -11.06 -8.62
C LEU A 324 -25.29 -11.19 -8.99
N LYS A 325 -25.77 -12.39 -9.36
CA LYS A 325 -27.20 -12.69 -9.56
C LYS A 325 -28.03 -12.45 -8.30
N GLU A 326 -27.42 -12.54 -7.11
CA GLU A 326 -28.07 -12.26 -5.83
C GLU A 326 -28.03 -10.78 -5.43
N GLY A 327 -27.50 -9.92 -6.29
CA GLY A 327 -27.36 -8.48 -6.09
C GLY A 327 -26.00 -8.08 -5.50
N LEU A 328 -25.56 -6.89 -5.88
CA LEU A 328 -24.28 -6.31 -5.45
C LEU A 328 -24.34 -5.88 -3.97
N LYS A 329 -23.36 -6.32 -3.17
CA LYS A 329 -23.25 -5.99 -1.74
C LYS A 329 -21.93 -5.28 -1.44
N ALA A 330 -21.95 -4.29 -0.56
CA ALA A 330 -20.71 -3.65 -0.09
C ALA A 330 -19.80 -4.67 0.63
N GLY A 331 -18.50 -4.61 0.37
CA GLY A 331 -17.49 -5.56 0.83
C GLY A 331 -17.32 -6.80 -0.06
N MET A 332 -18.17 -6.97 -1.08
CA MET A 332 -18.02 -8.06 -2.06
C MET A 332 -16.74 -7.86 -2.87
N VAL A 333 -15.99 -8.93 -3.11
CA VAL A 333 -14.76 -8.89 -3.94
C VAL A 333 -15.09 -9.45 -5.31
N LEU A 334 -14.98 -8.61 -6.34
CA LEU A 334 -15.26 -8.94 -7.72
C LEU A 334 -13.98 -9.33 -8.44
N LYS A 335 -13.99 -10.46 -9.12
CA LYS A 335 -12.99 -10.94 -10.06
C LYS A 335 -13.15 -10.26 -11.41
N LEU A 336 -12.05 -9.78 -11.97
CA LEU A 336 -11.98 -9.03 -13.23
C LEU A 336 -10.85 -9.58 -14.10
N PRO A 337 -10.92 -9.42 -15.44
CA PRO A 337 -9.81 -9.72 -16.34
C PRO A 337 -8.54 -8.96 -15.92
N LYS A 338 -7.35 -9.49 -16.24
CA LYS A 338 -6.07 -8.89 -15.81
C LYS A 338 -5.66 -7.70 -16.65
N ASP A 339 -5.98 -7.77 -17.93
CA ASP A 339 -5.85 -6.77 -18.98
C ASP A 339 -6.85 -5.62 -18.86
N GLN A 340 -7.64 -5.58 -17.77
CA GLN A 340 -8.65 -4.56 -17.59
C GLN A 340 -8.03 -3.16 -17.44
N THR A 341 -8.39 -2.27 -18.36
CA THR A 341 -7.99 -0.85 -18.34
C THR A 341 -9.12 0.04 -17.79
N GLY A 342 -8.76 1.08 -17.04
CA GLY A 342 -9.70 2.08 -16.52
C GLY A 342 -9.07 3.06 -15.55
N ASP A 343 -9.88 3.96 -14.98
CA ASP A 343 -9.41 5.02 -14.05
C ASP A 343 -9.25 4.48 -12.61
N PHE A 344 -8.31 3.55 -12.46
CA PHE A 344 -8.00 2.89 -11.20
C PHE A 344 -6.56 2.34 -11.21
N ASP A 345 -5.98 2.20 -10.02
CA ASP A 345 -4.64 1.62 -9.85
C ASP A 345 -4.75 0.14 -9.49
N VAL A 346 -3.86 -0.72 -10.00
CA VAL A 346 -3.80 -2.13 -9.59
C VAL A 346 -2.58 -2.39 -8.70
N LYS A 347 -2.79 -2.88 -7.47
CA LYS A 347 -1.71 -3.26 -6.55
C LYS A 347 -1.96 -4.67 -6.00
N ASN A 348 -1.01 -5.58 -6.21
CA ASN A 348 -1.13 -7.00 -5.82
C ASN A 348 -2.42 -7.67 -6.35
N ALA A 349 -2.75 -7.40 -7.62
CA ALA A 349 -4.01 -7.79 -8.26
C ALA A 349 -5.27 -7.17 -7.63
N LEU A 350 -5.16 -6.22 -6.70
CA LEU A 350 -6.30 -5.48 -6.15
C LEU A 350 -6.43 -4.11 -6.82
N ILE A 351 -7.61 -3.82 -7.36
CA ILE A 351 -7.97 -2.55 -7.94
C ILE A 351 -8.32 -1.55 -6.84
N LEU A 352 -7.64 -0.41 -6.85
CA LEU A 352 -7.75 0.70 -5.93
C LEU A 352 -8.21 1.95 -6.67
N ASP A 353 -8.94 2.82 -5.98
CA ASP A 353 -9.31 4.11 -6.55
C ASP A 353 -8.05 4.97 -6.72
N LYS A 354 -7.92 5.60 -7.90
CA LYS A 354 -6.81 6.52 -8.18
C LYS A 354 -6.86 7.70 -7.21
N ILE A 355 -5.77 7.94 -6.50
CA ILE A 355 -5.65 9.08 -5.58
C ILE A 355 -5.28 10.31 -6.40
N ASN A 356 -6.17 11.31 -6.46
CA ASN A 356 -5.76 12.64 -6.91
C ASN A 356 -4.94 13.32 -5.82
N LEU A 357 -3.63 13.39 -6.04
CA LEU A 357 -2.68 13.99 -5.12
C LEU A 357 -3.00 15.46 -4.80
N VAL A 358 -3.39 16.25 -5.80
CA VAL A 358 -3.68 17.68 -5.63
C VAL A 358 -4.88 17.91 -4.72
N ASP A 359 -5.92 17.08 -4.86
CA ASP A 359 -7.14 17.19 -4.06
C ASP A 359 -6.97 16.63 -2.64
N SER A 360 -5.92 15.84 -2.41
CA SER A 360 -5.69 15.10 -1.16
C SER A 360 -4.58 15.72 -0.30
N ILE A 361 -3.99 16.84 -0.70
CA ILE A 361 -2.90 17.48 0.05
C ILE A 361 -3.35 17.92 1.46
N ASN A 362 -2.45 17.81 2.42
CA ASN A 362 -2.64 18.31 3.78
C ASN A 362 -1.72 19.52 4.01
N SER A 363 -2.30 20.71 4.13
CA SER A 363 -1.57 21.96 4.36
C SER A 363 -0.84 22.06 5.70
N MET A 364 -1.12 21.14 6.63
CA MET A 364 -0.35 21.01 7.87
C MET A 364 1.01 20.37 7.64
N ASN A 365 1.17 19.59 6.58
CA ASN A 365 2.46 19.01 6.23
C ASN A 365 3.39 20.13 5.72
N LYS A 366 4.59 20.19 6.29
CA LYS A 366 5.64 21.15 5.91
C LYS A 366 6.90 20.38 5.51
N PRO A 367 6.99 19.91 4.26
CA PRO A 367 8.12 19.12 3.81
C PRO A 367 9.44 19.90 3.95
N LYS A 368 10.50 19.21 4.36
CA LYS A 368 11.87 19.73 4.38
C LYS A 368 12.69 19.01 3.32
N LEU A 369 13.25 19.75 2.37
CA LEU A 369 13.92 19.21 1.20
C LEU A 369 15.36 19.73 1.11
N LEU A 370 16.29 18.82 0.84
CA LEU A 370 17.68 19.15 0.58
C LEU A 370 18.04 18.83 -0.88
N PHE A 371 18.41 19.83 -1.67
CA PHE A 371 18.97 19.64 -3.00
C PHE A 371 20.48 19.50 -2.93
N LEU A 372 20.99 18.37 -3.44
CA LEU A 372 22.42 18.11 -3.61
C LEU A 372 22.72 17.93 -5.09
N LEU A 373 22.98 19.03 -5.79
CA LEU A 373 23.21 19.01 -7.23
C LEU A 373 24.61 19.56 -7.57
N PRO A 374 25.27 19.04 -8.60
CA PRO A 374 26.57 19.54 -9.03
C PRO A 374 26.39 20.75 -9.95
N PHE A 375 26.15 21.92 -9.37
CA PHE A 375 26.06 23.17 -10.14
C PHE A 375 27.39 23.55 -10.77
N ARG A 376 28.50 23.03 -10.22
CA ARG A 376 29.87 23.31 -10.69
C ARG A 376 30.14 24.80 -10.80
N LEU A 377 29.70 25.57 -9.81
CA LEU A 377 29.94 27.01 -9.79
C LEU A 377 31.45 27.30 -9.76
N ASP A 378 32.27 26.35 -9.28
CA ASP A 378 33.73 26.35 -9.35
C ASP A 378 34.29 26.38 -10.79
N ARG A 379 33.47 26.12 -11.80
CA ARG A 379 33.84 26.06 -13.21
C ARG A 379 33.15 27.11 -14.08
N LEU A 380 32.39 28.00 -13.45
CA LEU A 380 31.68 29.07 -14.15
C LEU A 380 32.31 30.40 -13.79
N ASN A 381 32.67 31.18 -14.79
CA ASN A 381 33.07 32.56 -14.59
C ASN A 381 31.84 33.46 -14.54
N LEU A 382 31.22 33.59 -13.36
CA LEU A 382 29.97 34.35 -13.21
C LEU A 382 30.11 35.87 -13.40
N SER A 383 31.33 36.39 -13.55
CA SER A 383 31.57 37.80 -13.92
C SER A 383 31.64 38.03 -15.43
N ASP A 384 31.63 36.97 -16.24
CA ASP A 384 31.64 37.02 -17.71
C ASP A 384 30.50 36.17 -18.26
N ASP A 385 29.41 36.84 -18.64
CA ASP A 385 28.20 36.21 -19.14
C ASP A 385 28.44 35.33 -20.38
N VAL A 386 29.36 35.75 -21.27
CA VAL A 386 29.65 35.01 -22.51
C VAL A 386 30.39 33.71 -22.19
N SER A 387 31.43 33.81 -21.35
CA SER A 387 32.19 32.64 -20.89
C SER A 387 31.31 31.68 -20.08
N ALA A 388 30.49 32.19 -19.16
CA ALA A 388 29.55 31.39 -18.38
C ALA A 388 28.54 30.67 -19.28
N LYS A 389 27.93 31.37 -20.24
CA LYS A 389 26.98 30.79 -21.19
C LYS A 389 27.63 29.67 -22.01
N ASN A 390 28.81 29.93 -22.58
CA ASN A 390 29.57 28.93 -23.32
C ASN A 390 29.90 27.71 -22.45
N ALA A 391 30.27 27.90 -21.18
CA ALA A 391 30.54 26.81 -20.27
C ALA A 391 29.27 25.98 -19.99
N ILE A 392 28.12 26.61 -19.77
CA ILE A 392 26.84 25.93 -19.55
C ILE A 392 26.41 25.12 -20.78
N GLU A 393 26.50 25.71 -21.97
CA GLU A 393 26.09 25.06 -23.22
C GLU A 393 26.94 23.83 -23.55
N ASN A 394 28.25 23.90 -23.30
CA ASN A 394 29.18 22.82 -23.65
C ASN A 394 29.33 21.75 -22.56
N ARG A 395 28.86 22.01 -21.33
CA ARG A 395 29.02 21.09 -20.20
C ARG A 395 27.72 20.40 -19.82
N LYS A 396 27.66 19.10 -20.11
CA LYS A 396 26.48 18.26 -19.80
C LYS A 396 26.18 18.18 -18.30
N ASP A 397 27.20 18.14 -17.45
CA ASP A 397 27.04 18.11 -15.99
C ASP A 397 26.36 19.36 -15.45
N VAL A 398 26.80 20.53 -15.93
CA VAL A 398 26.23 21.83 -15.56
C VAL A 398 24.83 22.01 -16.13
N ARG A 399 24.65 21.73 -17.43
CA ARG A 399 23.34 21.85 -18.08
C ARG A 399 22.31 20.94 -17.41
N TYR A 400 22.71 19.72 -17.05
CA TYR A 400 21.80 18.79 -16.38
C TYR A 400 21.39 19.28 -14.98
N SER A 401 22.35 19.72 -14.15
CA SER A 401 22.06 20.18 -12.79
C SER A 401 21.25 21.48 -12.78
N LEU A 402 21.58 22.46 -13.64
CA LEU A 402 20.82 23.71 -13.77
C LEU A 402 19.43 23.49 -14.36
N GLY A 403 19.30 22.60 -15.36
CA GLY A 403 18.00 22.19 -15.89
C GLY A 403 17.11 21.60 -14.80
N LEU A 404 17.59 20.57 -14.10
CA LEU A 404 16.84 19.96 -12.99
C LEU A 404 16.40 20.99 -11.93
N TYR A 405 17.31 21.87 -11.53
CA TYR A 405 17.01 22.86 -10.49
C TYR A 405 16.06 23.96 -10.95
N SER A 406 16.22 24.48 -12.17
CA SER A 406 15.30 25.49 -12.72
C SER A 406 13.87 24.95 -12.88
N GLY A 407 13.73 23.68 -13.28
CA GLY A 407 12.44 22.97 -13.23
C GLY A 407 11.88 22.83 -11.82
N ALA A 408 12.71 22.38 -10.87
CA ALA A 408 12.34 22.23 -9.46
C ALA A 408 11.85 23.56 -8.84
N MET A 409 12.44 24.70 -9.22
CA MET A 409 11.99 26.02 -8.78
C MET A 409 10.55 26.33 -9.21
N ILE A 410 10.12 25.90 -10.41
CA ILE A 410 8.73 26.07 -10.84
C ILE A 410 7.79 25.12 -10.07
N ALA A 411 8.26 23.93 -9.71
CA ALA A 411 7.48 22.99 -8.89
C ALA A 411 7.27 23.52 -7.46
N LEU A 412 8.31 24.11 -6.86
CA LEU A 412 8.22 24.80 -5.58
C LEU A 412 7.23 25.97 -5.62
N ASP A 413 7.29 26.81 -6.67
CA ASP A 413 6.30 27.88 -6.86
C ASP A 413 4.88 27.31 -7.02
N SER A 414 4.74 26.15 -7.66
CA SER A 414 3.45 25.50 -7.91
C SER A 414 2.85 24.94 -6.61
N ILE A 415 3.64 24.26 -5.78
CA ILE A 415 3.15 23.74 -4.50
C ILE A 415 2.84 24.86 -3.51
N ALA A 416 3.60 25.96 -3.55
CA ALA A 416 3.35 27.12 -2.71
C ALA A 416 1.99 27.77 -3.02
N LYS A 417 1.60 27.82 -4.30
CA LYS A 417 0.26 28.29 -4.72
C LYS A 417 -0.87 27.39 -4.23
N LEU A 418 -0.58 26.12 -3.93
CA LEU A 418 -1.52 25.18 -3.30
C LEU A 418 -1.57 25.31 -1.77
N GLY A 419 -0.85 26.28 -1.18
CA GLY A 419 -0.85 26.54 0.25
C GLY A 419 0.09 25.63 1.05
N ILE A 420 0.99 24.89 0.39
CA ILE A 420 1.99 24.05 1.06
C ILE A 420 3.28 24.84 1.24
N SER A 421 3.74 24.93 2.49
CA SER A 421 5.04 25.50 2.82
C SER A 421 6.11 24.41 2.75
N VAL A 422 7.20 24.68 2.01
CA VAL A 422 8.35 23.78 1.91
C VAL A 422 9.59 24.50 2.44
N ASP A 423 10.33 23.86 3.32
CA ASP A 423 11.66 24.30 3.75
C ASP A 423 12.69 23.70 2.80
N VAL A 424 13.49 24.54 2.14
CA VAL A 424 14.42 24.11 1.09
C VAL A 424 15.83 24.58 1.39
N LYS A 425 16.77 23.65 1.37
CA LYS A 425 18.21 23.93 1.33
C LYS A 425 18.81 23.38 0.04
N THR A 426 19.83 24.06 -0.48
CA THR A 426 20.47 23.70 -1.74
C THR A 426 21.98 23.81 -1.60
N TYR A 427 22.71 22.76 -1.98
CA TYR A 427 24.18 22.76 -1.99
C TYR A 427 24.74 22.35 -3.36
N ASP A 428 25.84 23.00 -3.74
CA ASP A 428 26.68 22.61 -4.85
C ASP A 428 27.64 21.49 -4.43
N THR A 429 27.42 20.28 -4.95
CA THR A 429 28.29 19.12 -4.70
C THR A 429 29.57 19.14 -5.52
N GLN A 430 29.64 19.98 -6.56
CA GLN A 430 30.79 20.14 -7.45
C GLN A 430 31.27 18.86 -8.16
N LEU A 431 30.45 17.80 -8.23
CA LEU A 431 30.91 16.45 -8.61
C LEU A 431 32.13 16.00 -7.81
N ASN A 432 32.14 16.27 -6.51
CA ASN A 432 33.24 15.90 -5.63
C ASN A 432 32.71 15.13 -4.42
N ARG A 433 33.01 13.83 -4.36
CA ARG A 433 32.57 12.95 -3.27
C ARG A 433 32.95 13.45 -1.88
N ASN A 434 34.18 13.95 -1.70
CA ASN A 434 34.65 14.43 -0.39
C ASN A 434 33.90 15.68 0.04
N ARG A 435 33.65 16.61 -0.89
CA ARG A 435 32.81 17.77 -0.65
C ARG A 435 31.39 17.36 -0.28
N THR A 436 30.77 16.45 -1.05
CA THR A 436 29.43 15.91 -0.75
C THR A 436 29.39 15.31 0.65
N LYS A 437 30.40 14.53 1.02
CA LYS A 437 30.52 13.95 2.36
C LYS A 437 30.59 15.02 3.45
N SER A 438 31.42 16.05 3.28
CA SER A 438 31.53 17.15 4.23
C SER A 438 30.25 17.97 4.36
N LEU A 439 29.54 18.19 3.24
CA LEU A 439 28.24 18.85 3.24
C LEU A 439 27.21 18.05 4.05
N MET A 440 27.15 16.73 3.85
CA MET A 440 26.25 15.85 4.60
C MET A 440 26.57 15.82 6.09
N GLN A 441 27.85 15.77 6.47
CA GLN A 441 28.29 15.79 7.86
C GLN A 441 27.97 17.11 8.59
N GLY A 442 27.90 18.22 7.84
CA GLY A 442 27.55 19.53 8.39
C GLY A 442 26.04 19.81 8.44
N GLU A 443 25.21 18.96 7.84
CA GLU A 443 23.77 19.18 7.75
C GLU A 443 23.01 18.40 8.83
N ASN A 444 21.92 18.99 9.33
CA ASN A 444 21.04 18.29 10.26
C ASN A 444 20.01 17.47 9.46
N LEU A 445 20.28 16.16 9.34
CA LEU A 445 19.39 15.23 8.63
C LEU A 445 18.14 14.87 9.45
N MET A 446 18.10 15.23 10.74
CA MET A 446 16.96 14.95 11.61
C MET A 446 15.74 15.78 11.18
N ASN A 447 14.61 15.12 10.93
CA ASN A 447 13.37 15.70 10.40
C ASN A 447 13.43 16.17 8.94
N LEU A 448 14.47 15.78 8.18
CA LEU A 448 14.50 16.03 6.74
C LEU A 448 13.49 15.09 6.06
N SER A 449 12.61 15.62 5.20
CA SER A 449 11.58 14.80 4.54
C SER A 449 12.13 14.02 3.35
N ALA A 450 13.07 14.59 2.61
CA ALA A 450 13.76 13.95 1.48
C ALA A 450 15.03 14.71 1.08
N ILE A 451 15.91 14.01 0.36
CA ILE A 451 17.05 14.60 -0.37
C ILE A 451 16.80 14.43 -1.86
N PHE A 452 17.00 15.49 -2.66
CA PHE A 452 16.97 15.45 -4.12
C PHE A 452 18.41 15.44 -4.67
N GLY A 453 18.76 14.40 -5.42
CA GLY A 453 20.14 14.13 -5.84
C GLY A 453 20.92 13.31 -4.80
N PRO A 454 22.22 13.08 -4.99
CA PRO A 454 23.09 13.62 -6.04
C PRO A 454 23.03 12.86 -7.36
N LEU A 455 23.78 13.36 -8.36
CA LEU A 455 23.77 12.85 -9.75
C LEU A 455 24.89 11.84 -10.06
N GLU A 456 25.83 11.65 -9.14
CA GLU A 456 26.99 10.77 -9.33
C GLU A 456 26.85 9.51 -8.46
N PRO A 457 27.04 8.28 -9.00
CA PRO A 457 26.84 7.03 -8.25
C PRO A 457 27.63 6.93 -6.93
N GLN A 458 28.89 7.38 -6.91
CA GLN A 458 29.72 7.31 -5.70
C GLN A 458 29.25 8.29 -4.62
N SER A 459 28.92 9.53 -5.02
CA SER A 459 28.32 10.52 -4.13
C SER A 459 26.93 10.08 -3.66
N LEU A 460 26.14 9.43 -4.53
CA LEU A 460 24.82 8.91 -4.19
C LEU A 460 24.91 7.82 -3.13
N LYS A 461 25.85 6.88 -3.26
CA LYS A 461 26.11 5.86 -2.24
C LYS A 461 26.42 6.50 -0.88
N GLU A 462 27.30 7.50 -0.86
CA GLU A 462 27.67 8.20 0.39
C GLU A 462 26.46 8.89 1.03
N VAL A 463 25.67 9.63 0.23
CA VAL A 463 24.46 10.33 0.70
C VAL A 463 23.41 9.33 1.19
N ALA A 464 23.16 8.26 0.45
CA ALA A 464 22.18 7.25 0.79
C ALA A 464 22.50 6.54 2.11
N LEU A 465 23.76 6.16 2.32
CA LEU A 465 24.20 5.52 3.56
C LEU A 465 23.99 6.44 4.78
N GLN A 466 24.41 7.71 4.68
CA GLN A 466 24.21 8.67 5.78
C GLN A 466 22.73 8.99 5.99
N ALA A 467 21.95 9.17 4.92
CA ALA A 467 20.52 9.46 5.01
C ALA A 467 19.71 8.27 5.59
N ALA A 468 20.14 7.04 5.32
CA ALA A 468 19.47 5.84 5.82
C ALA A 468 19.49 5.73 7.35
N GLU A 469 20.56 6.21 8.01
CA GLU A 469 20.65 6.27 9.48
C GLU A 469 19.53 7.13 10.11
N TYR A 470 18.96 8.06 9.35
CA TYR A 470 17.89 8.96 9.78
C TYR A 470 16.54 8.63 9.15
N GLY A 471 16.44 7.51 8.39
CA GLY A 471 15.23 7.15 7.66
C GLY A 471 14.87 8.11 6.52
N VAL A 472 15.81 8.92 6.05
CA VAL A 472 15.57 9.95 5.04
C VAL A 472 15.65 9.32 3.63
N PRO A 473 14.61 9.45 2.81
CA PRO A 473 14.63 8.96 1.44
C PRO A 473 15.45 9.90 0.53
N VAL A 474 16.16 9.30 -0.42
CA VAL A 474 16.98 10.03 -1.40
C VAL A 474 16.37 9.84 -2.79
N VAL A 475 15.87 10.90 -3.41
CA VAL A 475 15.30 10.88 -4.76
C VAL A 475 16.40 11.20 -5.77
N ALA A 476 16.84 10.18 -6.48
CA ALA A 476 17.91 10.26 -7.46
C ALA A 476 17.31 10.44 -8.87
N PRO A 477 17.54 11.58 -9.55
CA PRO A 477 17.03 11.83 -10.90
C PRO A 477 17.94 11.14 -11.94
N LEU A 478 18.14 9.84 -11.78
CA LEU A 478 18.99 9.01 -12.61
C LEU A 478 18.48 7.56 -12.59
N THR A 479 18.90 6.80 -13.58
CA THR A 479 18.66 5.35 -13.63
C THR A 479 19.69 4.64 -12.75
N GLU A 480 19.27 3.59 -12.05
CA GLU A 480 20.20 2.73 -11.31
C GLU A 480 21.21 2.09 -12.28
N LYS A 481 22.49 2.06 -11.88
CA LYS A 481 23.58 1.48 -12.67
C LYS A 481 24.51 0.58 -11.86
N SER A 482 24.10 0.14 -10.68
CA SER A 482 24.97 -0.53 -9.73
C SER A 482 24.22 -1.47 -8.82
N ASP A 483 24.74 -2.68 -8.60
CA ASP A 483 24.18 -3.72 -7.71
C ASP A 483 24.22 -3.37 -6.19
N LEU A 484 24.36 -2.09 -5.85
CA LEU A 484 24.45 -1.64 -4.48
C LEU A 484 23.06 -1.60 -3.83
N SER A 485 22.92 -2.25 -2.69
CA SER A 485 21.71 -2.16 -1.85
C SER A 485 21.55 -0.73 -1.32
N LEU A 486 20.68 0.04 -1.98
CA LEU A 486 20.38 1.43 -1.68
C LEU A 486 18.90 1.57 -1.28
N SER A 487 18.51 0.90 -0.19
CA SER A 487 17.11 0.66 0.19
C SER A 487 16.24 1.90 0.46
N ASN A 488 16.86 3.06 0.67
CA ASN A 488 16.19 4.37 0.84
C ASN A 488 16.26 5.26 -0.41
N VAL A 489 16.82 4.79 -1.52
CA VAL A 489 16.96 5.56 -2.76
C VAL A 489 15.77 5.32 -3.68
N PHE A 490 15.20 6.39 -4.22
CA PHE A 490 14.18 6.40 -5.25
C PHE A 490 14.80 6.81 -6.58
N PHE A 491 15.01 5.85 -7.47
CA PHE A 491 15.49 6.10 -8.83
C PHE A 491 14.33 6.56 -9.69
N ALA A 492 14.30 7.86 -10.00
CA ALA A 492 13.18 8.50 -10.69
C ALA A 492 13.10 8.15 -12.18
N MET A 493 14.17 7.59 -12.74
CA MET A 493 14.21 7.17 -14.14
C MET A 493 14.05 5.64 -14.23
N PRO A 494 13.23 5.11 -15.14
CA PRO A 494 13.15 3.68 -15.39
C PRO A 494 14.48 3.13 -15.92
N THR A 495 14.72 1.84 -15.70
CA THR A 495 15.86 1.11 -16.26
C THR A 495 15.58 0.68 -17.69
N GLU A 496 16.62 0.33 -18.43
CA GLU A 496 16.49 -0.22 -19.79
C GLU A 496 15.59 -1.45 -19.80
N ASN A 497 15.73 -2.36 -18.83
CA ASN A 497 14.88 -3.54 -18.70
C ASN A 497 13.39 -3.18 -18.49
N VAL A 498 13.08 -2.12 -17.73
CA VAL A 498 11.70 -1.66 -17.54
C VAL A 498 11.12 -1.16 -18.86
N LEU A 499 11.90 -0.39 -19.64
CA LEU A 499 11.47 0.10 -20.95
C LEU A 499 11.26 -1.04 -21.94
N GLN A 500 12.20 -1.99 -21.99
CA GLN A 500 12.12 -3.17 -22.86
C GLN A 500 10.88 -4.02 -22.52
N GLU A 501 10.66 -4.31 -21.23
CA GLU A 501 9.49 -5.08 -20.80
C GLU A 501 8.17 -4.36 -21.09
N HIS A 502 8.14 -3.03 -20.94
CA HIS A 502 6.96 -2.24 -21.29
C HIS A 502 6.65 -2.33 -22.79
N MET A 503 7.67 -2.21 -23.66
CA MET A 503 7.47 -2.35 -25.11
C MET A 503 7.00 -3.76 -25.49
N MET A 504 7.60 -4.80 -24.91
CA MET A 504 7.19 -6.18 -25.18
C MET A 504 5.77 -6.47 -24.68
N SER A 505 5.41 -5.95 -23.50
CA SER A 505 4.06 -6.10 -22.94
C SER A 505 3.01 -5.33 -23.75
N TYR A 506 3.34 -4.12 -24.21
CA TYR A 506 2.49 -3.36 -25.13
C TYR A 506 2.23 -4.16 -26.40
N VAL A 507 3.28 -4.62 -27.08
CA VAL A 507 3.17 -5.42 -28.30
C VAL A 507 2.37 -6.70 -28.07
N GLU A 508 2.60 -7.41 -26.97
CA GLU A 508 1.81 -8.59 -26.62
C GLU A 508 0.32 -8.28 -26.38
N GLY A 509 0.00 -7.14 -25.77
CA GLY A 509 -1.37 -6.73 -25.47
C GLY A 509 -2.18 -6.32 -26.71
N ILE A 510 -1.53 -5.71 -27.70
CA ILE A 510 -2.21 -5.23 -28.92
C ILE A 510 -2.14 -6.21 -30.10
N ARG A 511 -1.29 -7.24 -30.03
CA ARG A 511 -1.11 -8.19 -31.12
C ARG A 511 -2.32 -9.10 -31.28
N THR A 512 -2.69 -9.33 -32.53
CA THR A 512 -3.62 -10.37 -32.96
C THR A 512 -2.89 -11.36 -33.90
N GLU A 513 -2.84 -11.05 -35.19
CA GLU A 513 -2.34 -11.94 -36.24
C GLU A 513 -1.10 -11.39 -36.96
N GLU A 514 -0.51 -10.28 -36.46
CA GLU A 514 0.57 -9.58 -37.15
C GLU A 514 1.82 -10.44 -37.32
N ASN A 515 2.51 -10.24 -38.45
CA ASN A 515 3.74 -10.94 -38.79
C ASN A 515 4.94 -10.25 -38.14
N ILE A 516 5.58 -10.90 -37.15
CA ILE A 516 6.74 -10.33 -36.45
C ILE A 516 8.04 -10.75 -37.11
N ILE A 517 8.89 -9.76 -37.40
CA ILE A 517 10.25 -9.93 -37.91
C ILE A 517 11.22 -9.26 -36.94
N ILE A 518 12.35 -9.91 -36.63
CA ILE A 518 13.39 -9.39 -35.74
C ILE A 518 14.69 -9.24 -36.53
N ILE A 519 15.27 -8.04 -36.47
CA ILE A 519 16.59 -7.69 -36.99
C ILE A 519 17.42 -7.19 -35.82
N ALA A 520 18.47 -7.92 -35.46
CA ALA A 520 19.39 -7.50 -34.40
C ALA A 520 20.85 -7.68 -34.83
N ASP A 521 21.70 -6.76 -34.38
CA ASP A 521 23.15 -6.90 -34.52
C ASP A 521 23.75 -7.87 -33.49
N GLN A 522 25.05 -8.14 -33.61
CA GLN A 522 25.74 -9.08 -32.74
C GLN A 522 25.69 -8.70 -31.26
N LYS A 523 25.71 -7.39 -30.95
CA LYS A 523 25.65 -6.89 -29.57
C LYS A 523 24.25 -7.08 -28.98
N ASN A 524 23.22 -7.03 -29.82
CA ASN A 524 21.82 -7.13 -29.45
C ASN A 524 21.24 -8.56 -29.61
N LYS A 525 22.10 -9.58 -29.74
CA LYS A 525 21.66 -10.99 -29.71
C LYS A 525 20.94 -11.43 -28.43
N PRO A 526 21.29 -10.92 -27.23
CA PRO A 526 20.52 -11.23 -26.03
C PRO A 526 19.06 -10.75 -26.13
N ILE A 527 18.81 -9.54 -26.65
CA ILE A 527 17.45 -9.01 -26.80
C ILE A 527 16.68 -9.72 -27.93
N GLU A 528 17.35 -10.11 -29.03
CA GLU A 528 16.75 -10.99 -30.07
C GLU A 528 16.24 -12.31 -29.44
N SER A 529 17.02 -12.92 -28.55
CA SER A 529 16.65 -14.16 -27.87
C SER A 529 15.44 -13.96 -26.95
N THR A 530 15.40 -12.83 -26.21
CA THR A 530 14.25 -12.47 -25.36
C THR A 530 12.98 -12.25 -26.19
N LEU A 531 13.07 -11.53 -27.31
CA LEU A 531 11.96 -11.32 -28.23
C LEU A 531 11.45 -12.63 -28.84
N LEU A 532 12.34 -13.56 -29.20
CA LEU A 532 11.94 -14.89 -29.70
C LEU A 532 11.26 -15.75 -28.63
N MET A 533 11.71 -15.66 -27.38
CA MET A 533 11.03 -16.35 -26.27
C MET A 533 9.63 -15.77 -26.02
N ARG A 534 9.47 -14.44 -26.09
CA ARG A 534 8.17 -13.78 -25.93
C ARG A 534 7.26 -13.98 -27.15
N PHE A 535 7.83 -14.04 -28.34
CA PHE A 535 7.11 -14.20 -29.61
C PHE A 535 7.67 -15.40 -30.42
N PRO A 536 7.30 -16.65 -30.08
CA PRO A 536 7.88 -17.86 -30.69
C PRO A 536 7.70 -18.01 -32.20
N GLY A 537 6.72 -17.32 -32.79
CA GLY A 537 6.48 -17.27 -34.24
C GLY A 537 7.24 -16.17 -34.99
N ALA A 538 8.08 -15.38 -34.31
CA ALA A 538 8.82 -14.30 -34.94
C ALA A 538 9.92 -14.85 -35.88
N LYS A 539 10.09 -14.19 -37.03
CA LYS A 539 11.06 -14.54 -38.06
C LYS A 539 12.33 -13.71 -37.87
N ILE A 540 13.51 -14.33 -38.01
CA ILE A 540 14.79 -13.63 -37.83
C ILE A 540 15.38 -13.26 -39.18
N VAL A 541 15.84 -12.01 -39.31
CA VAL A 541 16.62 -11.54 -40.45
C VAL A 541 18.01 -11.12 -39.98
N THR A 542 19.01 -11.82 -40.50
CA THR A 542 20.42 -11.62 -40.18
C THR A 542 21.01 -10.47 -41.01
N LEU A 543 21.78 -9.60 -40.35
CA LEU A 543 22.60 -8.59 -41.03
C LEU A 543 23.74 -9.25 -41.81
N LYS A 544 24.09 -8.67 -42.95
CA LYS A 544 25.29 -8.99 -43.75
C LYS A 544 26.55 -8.44 -43.06
N GLU A 545 27.73 -8.85 -43.54
CA GLU A 545 29.03 -8.37 -43.02
C GLU A 545 29.18 -6.84 -43.14
N ASP A 546 28.61 -6.25 -44.20
CA ASP A 546 28.56 -4.80 -44.42
C ASP A 546 27.48 -4.09 -43.60
N ARG A 547 26.80 -4.83 -42.71
CA ARG A 547 25.74 -4.36 -41.80
C ARG A 547 24.46 -3.91 -42.52
N THR A 548 24.26 -4.36 -43.75
CA THR A 548 23.00 -4.21 -44.49
C THR A 548 22.11 -5.46 -44.33
N VAL A 549 20.86 -5.37 -44.81
CA VAL A 549 19.93 -6.49 -44.88
C VAL A 549 19.72 -6.88 -46.33
N ASP A 550 19.57 -8.18 -46.59
CA ASP A 550 19.19 -8.67 -47.91
C ASP A 550 17.72 -8.36 -48.23
N ILE A 551 17.48 -7.58 -49.29
CA ILE A 551 16.14 -7.20 -49.73
C ILE A 551 15.29 -8.40 -50.14
N GLU A 552 15.87 -9.41 -50.79
CA GLU A 552 15.12 -10.58 -51.24
C GLU A 552 14.67 -11.40 -50.03
N LYS A 553 15.59 -11.58 -49.07
CA LYS A 553 15.30 -12.33 -47.84
C LYS A 553 14.19 -11.67 -47.02
N ILE A 554 14.23 -10.34 -46.85
CA ILE A 554 13.19 -9.66 -46.06
C ILE A 554 11.84 -9.63 -46.81
N SER A 555 11.86 -9.41 -48.13
CA SER A 555 10.64 -9.35 -48.94
C SER A 555 9.87 -10.67 -48.93
N GLN A 556 10.57 -11.81 -48.91
CA GLN A 556 9.94 -13.14 -48.80
C GLN A 556 9.29 -13.41 -47.44
N LEU A 557 9.65 -12.66 -46.40
CA LEU A 557 9.12 -12.86 -45.05
C LEU A 557 7.93 -11.96 -44.74
N LEU A 558 7.74 -10.88 -45.51
CA LEU A 558 6.62 -9.95 -45.39
C LEU A 558 5.30 -10.60 -45.83
N SER A 559 4.23 -10.25 -45.14
CA SER A 559 2.85 -10.61 -45.49
C SER A 559 2.17 -9.44 -46.21
N ALA A 560 1.34 -9.77 -47.19
CA ALA A 560 0.39 -8.84 -47.82
C ALA A 560 -1.02 -8.95 -47.22
N GLU A 561 -1.25 -9.91 -46.31
CA GLU A 561 -2.56 -10.17 -45.70
C GLU A 561 -2.68 -9.56 -44.30
N VAL A 562 -1.57 -9.45 -43.58
CA VAL A 562 -1.49 -8.92 -42.21
C VAL A 562 -0.38 -7.88 -42.10
N GLU A 563 -0.49 -6.97 -41.12
CA GLU A 563 0.56 -5.99 -40.86
C GLU A 563 1.87 -6.67 -40.46
N ASN A 564 3.00 -6.10 -40.91
CA ASN A 564 4.33 -6.58 -40.59
C ASN A 564 4.95 -5.71 -39.50
N TRP A 565 5.26 -6.30 -38.34
CA TRP A 565 5.91 -5.61 -37.24
C TRP A 565 7.38 -6.01 -37.17
N VAL A 566 8.26 -5.04 -37.41
CA VAL A 566 9.70 -5.27 -37.51
C VAL A 566 10.40 -4.68 -36.28
N PHE A 567 10.95 -5.54 -35.43
CA PHE A 567 11.87 -5.11 -34.37
C PHE A 567 13.26 -4.90 -34.94
N LEU A 568 13.81 -3.71 -34.71
CA LEU A 568 15.20 -3.37 -35.03
C LEU A 568 15.96 -3.06 -33.74
N GLU A 569 16.88 -3.95 -33.38
CA GLU A 569 17.70 -3.85 -32.18
C GLU A 569 19.17 -3.59 -32.56
N THR A 570 19.58 -2.32 -32.47
CA THR A 570 20.95 -1.90 -32.79
C THR A 570 21.32 -0.60 -32.08
N ASP A 571 22.61 -0.41 -31.81
CA ASP A 571 23.17 0.87 -31.35
C ASP A 571 23.96 1.61 -32.44
N GLN A 572 23.80 1.21 -33.71
CA GLN A 572 24.56 1.72 -34.84
C GLN A 572 23.69 2.52 -35.81
N ALA A 573 23.97 3.82 -35.93
CA ALA A 573 23.19 4.74 -36.76
C ALA A 573 23.12 4.35 -38.24
N ASN A 574 24.21 3.78 -38.79
CA ASN A 574 24.23 3.30 -40.17
C ASN A 574 23.29 2.11 -40.38
N VAL A 575 23.17 1.20 -39.40
CA VAL A 575 22.21 0.08 -39.48
C VAL A 575 20.78 0.61 -39.45
N VAL A 576 20.47 1.54 -38.55
CA VAL A 576 19.15 2.20 -38.51
C VAL A 576 18.83 2.87 -39.84
N TYR A 577 19.78 3.60 -40.42
CA TYR A 577 19.61 4.25 -41.72
C TYR A 577 19.34 3.25 -42.85
N HIS A 578 20.16 2.22 -43.00
CA HIS A 578 20.03 1.26 -44.09
C HIS A 578 18.76 0.42 -43.97
N VAL A 579 18.48 -0.12 -42.77
CA VAL A 579 17.28 -0.92 -42.53
C VAL A 579 16.03 -0.06 -42.65
N GLY A 580 16.00 1.12 -42.04
CA GLY A 580 14.85 2.02 -42.13
C GLY A 580 14.55 2.44 -43.57
N SER A 581 15.58 2.75 -44.37
CA SER A 581 15.38 3.11 -45.79
C SER A 581 14.89 1.94 -46.63
N LEU A 582 15.43 0.75 -46.39
CA LEU A 582 15.01 -0.49 -47.06
C LEU A 582 13.55 -0.81 -46.74
N LEU A 583 13.19 -0.84 -45.45
CA LEU A 583 11.82 -1.14 -45.01
C LEU A 583 10.84 -0.11 -45.59
N ASN A 584 11.20 1.18 -45.57
CA ASN A 584 10.38 2.23 -46.14
C ASN A 584 10.14 2.02 -47.66
N SER A 585 11.12 1.52 -48.41
CA SER A 585 10.94 1.22 -49.84
C SER A 585 10.05 0.00 -50.13
N LEU A 586 9.81 -0.84 -49.13
CA LEU A 586 8.99 -2.06 -49.25
C LEU A 586 7.53 -1.84 -48.87
N ILE A 587 7.16 -0.64 -48.43
CA ILE A 587 5.77 -0.28 -48.14
C ILE A 587 5.01 -0.14 -49.47
N THR A 588 3.87 -0.84 -49.61
CA THR A 588 2.95 -0.72 -50.74
C THR A 588 1.51 -0.55 -50.23
N GLU A 589 0.51 -0.52 -51.12
CA GLU A 589 -0.91 -0.51 -50.72
C GLU A 589 -1.30 -1.79 -49.97
N GLU A 590 -0.68 -2.92 -50.31
CA GLU A 590 -0.92 -4.23 -49.73
C GLU A 590 0.04 -4.57 -48.58
N VAL A 591 1.27 -4.03 -48.61
CA VAL A 591 2.31 -4.35 -47.62
C VAL A 591 2.46 -3.22 -46.61
N GLY A 592 1.81 -3.40 -45.46
CA GLY A 592 1.98 -2.52 -44.29
C GLY A 592 3.19 -2.92 -43.43
N ILE A 593 4.05 -1.97 -43.09
CA ILE A 593 5.22 -2.19 -42.21
C ILE A 593 5.19 -1.19 -41.06
N ARG A 594 5.33 -1.70 -39.82
CA ARG A 594 5.59 -0.92 -38.62
C ARG A 594 6.97 -1.25 -38.07
N LEU A 595 7.83 -0.25 -37.90
CA LEU A 595 9.13 -0.39 -37.27
C LEU A 595 9.00 -0.23 -35.74
N MET A 596 9.71 -1.04 -34.99
CA MET A 596 9.74 -1.01 -33.53
C MET A 596 11.15 -1.18 -33.00
N THR A 597 11.42 -0.68 -31.80
CA THR A 597 12.62 -1.04 -31.04
C THR A 597 12.30 -1.12 -29.55
N THR A 598 13.01 -1.97 -28.83
CA THR A 598 12.91 -2.05 -27.36
C THR A 598 13.79 -1.02 -26.65
N ASP A 599 14.75 -0.41 -27.35
CA ASP A 599 15.61 0.65 -26.83
C ASP A 599 15.91 1.70 -27.91
N LYS A 600 15.19 2.84 -27.86
CA LYS A 600 15.51 4.00 -28.70
C LYS A 600 16.72 4.74 -28.15
N ASN A 601 17.90 4.24 -28.51
CA ASN A 601 19.18 4.87 -28.22
C ASN A 601 19.55 5.95 -29.26
N LYS A 602 20.73 6.55 -29.09
CA LYS A 602 21.23 7.66 -29.92
C LYS A 602 21.40 7.32 -31.40
N ALA A 603 21.46 6.04 -31.78
CA ALA A 603 21.54 5.65 -33.17
C ALA A 603 20.31 6.13 -33.97
N PHE A 604 19.13 6.05 -33.35
CA PHE A 604 17.85 6.46 -33.94
C PHE A 604 17.69 7.98 -34.03
N ASP A 605 18.47 8.74 -33.27
CA ASP A 605 18.49 10.21 -33.26
C ASP A 605 19.62 10.81 -34.11
N SER A 606 20.39 9.97 -34.80
CA SER A 606 21.50 10.43 -35.63
C SER A 606 21.01 11.19 -36.85
N GLU A 607 21.74 12.23 -37.26
CA GLU A 607 21.42 13.05 -38.45
C GLU A 607 21.34 12.24 -39.76
N VAL A 608 22.00 11.08 -39.81
CA VAL A 608 21.92 10.19 -40.98
C VAL A 608 20.58 9.45 -41.08
N VAL A 609 19.82 9.35 -39.99
CA VAL A 609 18.54 8.64 -39.95
C VAL A 609 17.43 9.55 -40.45
N SER A 610 16.69 9.08 -41.45
CA SER A 610 15.59 9.83 -42.05
C SER A 610 14.35 9.81 -41.16
N TYR A 611 14.00 10.97 -40.59
CA TYR A 611 12.77 11.15 -39.80
C TYR A 611 11.51 10.83 -40.61
N SER A 612 11.50 11.12 -41.93
CA SER A 612 10.38 10.77 -42.79
C SER A 612 10.24 9.25 -42.98
N HIS A 613 11.36 8.52 -43.08
CA HIS A 613 11.31 7.05 -43.15
C HIS A 613 10.77 6.48 -41.84
N LEU A 614 11.23 6.97 -40.68
CA LEU A 614 10.70 6.56 -39.37
C LEU A 614 9.20 6.87 -39.25
N SER A 615 8.75 8.01 -39.76
CA SER A 615 7.33 8.37 -39.75
C SER A 615 6.48 7.48 -40.66
N ASN A 616 6.94 7.18 -41.87
CA ASN A 616 6.22 6.29 -42.79
C ASN A 616 6.13 4.86 -42.23
N LEU A 617 7.18 4.43 -41.54
CA LEU A 617 7.25 3.15 -40.83
C LEU A 617 6.50 3.15 -39.49
N ARG A 618 5.77 4.22 -39.14
CA ARG A 618 5.03 4.33 -37.86
C ARG A 618 5.89 3.92 -36.67
N PHE A 619 7.15 4.37 -36.64
CA PHE A 619 8.16 3.89 -35.70
C PHE A 619 7.68 4.00 -34.24
N ALA A 620 7.69 2.88 -33.51
CA ALA A 620 7.26 2.80 -32.12
C ALA A 620 8.38 2.36 -31.17
N TYR A 621 8.43 2.93 -29.98
CA TYR A 621 9.49 2.70 -29.00
C TYR A 621 9.07 3.07 -27.58
N PRO A 622 9.65 2.44 -26.54
CA PRO A 622 9.44 2.86 -25.17
C PRO A 622 10.29 4.09 -24.82
N SER A 623 9.78 4.96 -23.95
CA SER A 623 10.50 6.15 -23.49
C SER A 623 10.19 6.49 -22.04
N ALA A 624 11.22 6.88 -21.29
CA ALA A 624 11.08 7.40 -19.93
C ALA A 624 10.32 8.74 -19.87
N SER A 625 10.33 9.50 -20.97
CA SER A 625 9.75 10.84 -21.04
C SER A 625 9.21 11.15 -22.42
N ARG A 626 8.24 12.06 -22.50
CA ARG A 626 7.73 12.60 -23.76
C ARG A 626 8.07 14.08 -23.92
N GLU A 627 8.09 14.53 -25.15
CA GLU A 627 8.16 15.96 -25.46
C GLU A 627 6.90 16.68 -24.95
N ILE A 628 7.07 17.92 -24.53
CA ILE A 628 5.96 18.72 -24.02
C ILE A 628 5.63 19.84 -25.00
N GLY A 629 4.33 20.06 -25.21
CA GLY A 629 3.85 21.23 -25.92
C GLY A 629 3.77 22.46 -25.03
N ASN A 630 3.00 23.46 -25.49
CA ASN A 630 2.71 24.67 -24.74
C ASN A 630 1.71 24.42 -23.59
N ASN A 631 2.18 23.90 -22.46
CA ASN A 631 1.38 23.61 -21.26
C ASN A 631 1.56 24.67 -20.15
N ALA A 632 0.90 24.47 -19.00
CA ALA A 632 0.96 25.40 -17.87
C ALA A 632 2.39 25.56 -17.31
N PHE A 633 3.15 24.46 -17.20
CA PHE A 633 4.55 24.48 -16.79
C PHE A 633 5.39 25.33 -17.76
N ALA A 634 5.34 25.06 -19.07
CA ALA A 634 6.12 25.78 -20.07
C ALA A 634 5.82 27.29 -20.05
N LYS A 635 4.56 27.68 -19.85
CA LYS A 635 4.17 29.09 -19.69
C LYS A 635 4.78 29.73 -18.44
N MET A 636 4.74 29.04 -17.30
CA MET A 636 5.34 29.53 -16.05
C MET A 636 6.86 29.61 -16.15
N TYR A 637 7.49 28.61 -16.77
CA TYR A 637 8.92 28.55 -17.00
C TYR A 637 9.38 29.71 -17.89
N ARG A 638 8.74 29.92 -19.05
CA ARG A 638 9.00 31.08 -19.92
C ARG A 638 8.82 32.41 -19.20
N LYS A 639 7.78 32.54 -18.38
CA LYS A 639 7.56 33.76 -17.58
C LYS A 639 8.70 34.03 -16.59
N LYS A 640 9.28 32.98 -15.99
CA LYS A 640 10.35 33.11 -14.98
C LYS A 640 11.74 33.27 -15.60
N PHE A 641 12.03 32.55 -16.68
CA PHE A 641 13.39 32.42 -17.23
C PHE A 641 13.57 33.01 -18.64
N GLY A 642 12.49 33.44 -19.30
CA GLY A 642 12.56 34.06 -20.63
C GLY A 642 12.87 33.10 -21.79
N ALA A 643 12.90 31.80 -21.54
CA ALA A 643 13.18 30.76 -22.54
C ALA A 643 12.26 29.55 -22.35
N ASP A 644 12.12 28.72 -23.39
CA ASP A 644 11.42 27.44 -23.27
C ASP A 644 12.21 26.45 -22.40
N PRO A 645 11.52 25.58 -21.63
CA PRO A 645 12.18 24.56 -20.84
C PRO A 645 12.81 23.49 -21.73
N ASP A 646 14.04 23.09 -21.41
CA ASP A 646 14.64 21.89 -21.99
C ASP A 646 14.14 20.62 -21.27
N ALA A 647 14.48 19.44 -21.81
CA ALA A 647 14.07 18.16 -21.22
C ALA A 647 14.52 17.98 -19.76
N TYR A 648 15.63 18.61 -19.36
CA TYR A 648 16.14 18.55 -17.98
C TYR A 648 15.29 19.41 -17.04
N ALA A 649 14.84 20.58 -17.48
CA ALA A 649 13.88 21.41 -16.77
C ALA A 649 12.51 20.73 -16.63
N VAL A 650 12.01 20.08 -17.68
CA VAL A 650 10.77 19.29 -17.59
C VAL A 650 10.91 18.20 -16.51
N ARG A 651 12.01 17.45 -16.56
CA ARG A 651 12.31 16.40 -15.59
C ARG A 651 12.43 16.93 -14.16
N GLY A 652 13.16 18.03 -13.98
CA GLY A 652 13.32 18.69 -12.70
C GLY A 652 12.00 19.12 -12.08
N PHE A 653 11.11 19.68 -12.91
CA PHE A 653 9.76 20.05 -12.51
C PHE A 653 8.92 18.84 -12.11
N ASP A 654 8.82 17.84 -12.98
CA ASP A 654 7.94 16.69 -12.77
C ASP A 654 8.37 15.86 -11.54
N ILE A 655 9.67 15.56 -11.39
CA ILE A 655 10.18 14.79 -10.22
C ILE A 655 9.94 15.57 -8.93
N THR A 656 10.24 16.87 -8.93
CA THR A 656 10.10 17.69 -7.72
C THR A 656 8.63 17.86 -7.35
N LEU A 657 7.74 18.08 -8.33
CA LEU A 657 6.31 18.22 -8.09
C LEU A 657 5.72 16.91 -7.54
N ASP A 658 6.11 15.77 -8.12
CA ASP A 658 5.70 14.45 -7.63
C ASP A 658 6.10 14.20 -6.18
N LEU A 659 7.38 14.44 -5.88
CA LEU A 659 7.93 14.34 -4.53
C LEU A 659 7.16 15.23 -3.55
N LEU A 660 6.96 16.50 -3.89
CA LEU A 660 6.33 17.47 -3.00
C LEU A 660 4.85 17.19 -2.81
N LEU A 661 4.13 16.75 -3.83
CA LEU A 661 2.72 16.35 -3.70
C LEU A 661 2.58 15.09 -2.83
N LYS A 662 3.46 14.10 -3.00
CA LYS A 662 3.51 12.90 -2.13
C LYS A 662 3.77 13.28 -0.67
N LEU A 663 4.73 14.17 -0.42
CA LEU A 663 5.04 14.68 0.92
C LEU A 663 3.94 15.57 1.50
N ALA A 664 3.24 16.34 0.66
CA ALA A 664 2.10 17.16 1.06
C ALA A 664 0.88 16.30 1.41
N TYR A 665 0.64 15.21 0.69
CA TYR A 665 -0.37 14.21 1.05
C TYR A 665 -0.01 13.52 2.37
N LYS A 666 1.22 13.02 2.47
CA LYS A 666 1.76 12.37 3.66
C LYS A 666 3.25 12.68 3.76
N ASN A 667 3.67 13.32 4.86
CA ASN A 667 5.06 13.73 5.07
C ASN A 667 6.01 12.54 5.38
N ASP A 668 5.95 11.51 4.54
CA ASP A 668 6.72 10.28 4.53
C ASP A 668 6.59 9.71 3.11
N LEU A 669 7.66 9.83 2.31
CA LEU A 669 7.65 9.44 0.90
C LEU A 669 7.45 7.93 0.71
N VAL A 670 7.98 7.11 1.62
CA VAL A 670 7.86 5.64 1.55
C VAL A 670 6.41 5.22 1.77
N LYS A 671 5.75 5.76 2.80
CA LYS A 671 4.33 5.49 3.05
C LYS A 671 3.46 6.09 1.96
N ALA A 672 3.76 7.29 1.45
CA ALA A 672 3.01 7.90 0.35
C ALA A 672 3.09 7.03 -0.92
N SER A 673 4.28 6.61 -1.33
CA SER A 673 4.51 5.82 -2.56
C SER A 673 3.87 4.42 -2.49
N LYS A 674 3.74 3.83 -1.30
CA LYS A 674 2.97 2.59 -1.12
C LYS A 674 1.47 2.76 -1.39
N LEU A 675 0.92 3.95 -1.17
CA LEU A 675 -0.51 4.23 -1.30
C LEU A 675 -0.87 4.77 -2.68
N ILE A 676 -0.04 5.64 -3.25
CA ILE A 676 -0.28 6.29 -4.53
C ILE A 676 0.20 5.39 -5.66
N GLY A 677 -0.61 5.19 -6.70
CA GLY A 677 -0.21 4.43 -7.90
C GLY A 677 0.54 5.29 -8.90
N GLU A 678 0.26 5.07 -10.19
CA GLU A 678 0.94 5.80 -11.24
C GLU A 678 0.52 7.27 -11.25
N THR A 679 1.53 8.14 -11.40
CA THR A 679 1.36 9.60 -11.48
C THR A 679 1.97 10.09 -12.78
N GLU A 680 1.33 11.08 -13.40
CA GLU A 680 1.76 11.67 -14.67
C GLU A 680 1.72 13.19 -14.56
N TYR A 681 2.73 13.86 -15.13
CA TYR A 681 2.86 15.31 -15.09
C TYR A 681 3.09 15.89 -16.49
N SER A 682 4.04 16.81 -16.67
CA SER A 682 4.22 17.50 -17.96
C SER A 682 4.75 16.54 -19.03
N GLY A 683 5.83 15.82 -18.72
CA GLY A 683 6.53 14.94 -19.65
C GLY A 683 7.07 13.64 -19.04
N ASN A 684 6.83 13.39 -17.75
CA ASN A 684 7.32 12.19 -17.05
C ASN A 684 6.19 11.53 -16.24
N LYS A 685 6.26 10.20 -16.12
CA LYS A 685 5.39 9.38 -15.26
C LYS A 685 6.20 8.76 -14.11
N PHE A 686 5.56 8.50 -12.98
CA PHE A 686 6.18 7.85 -11.83
C PHE A 686 5.28 6.78 -11.22
N ASN A 687 5.83 5.58 -11.07
CA ASN A 687 5.26 4.48 -10.31
C ASN A 687 6.38 3.74 -9.59
N PHE A 688 6.58 4.01 -8.31
CA PHE A 688 7.74 3.50 -7.57
C PHE A 688 7.45 2.14 -6.92
N THR A 689 8.17 1.12 -7.37
CA THR A 689 8.14 -0.21 -6.76
C THR A 689 9.42 -0.46 -5.98
N LYS A 690 9.28 -1.00 -4.77
CA LYS A 690 10.41 -1.39 -3.94
C LYS A 690 10.94 -2.75 -4.42
N ASP A 691 12.22 -2.82 -4.74
CA ASP A 691 12.89 -4.10 -4.96
C ASP A 691 13.19 -4.81 -3.62
N ARG A 692 13.32 -6.14 -3.63
CA ARG A 692 13.50 -6.94 -2.42
C ARG A 692 14.83 -6.65 -1.70
N THR A 693 15.90 -6.37 -2.44
CA THR A 693 17.26 -6.21 -1.90
C THR A 693 17.85 -4.83 -2.14
N SER A 694 17.25 -3.99 -2.98
CA SER A 694 17.75 -2.67 -3.36
C SER A 694 16.72 -1.55 -3.11
N GLY A 695 16.79 -0.47 -3.89
CA GLY A 695 15.99 0.75 -3.70
C GLY A 695 14.56 0.68 -4.25
N TYR A 696 14.01 1.85 -4.52
CA TYR A 696 12.74 2.05 -5.21
C TYR A 696 13.00 2.45 -6.65
N PHE A 697 12.34 1.80 -7.59
CA PHE A 697 12.56 1.98 -9.02
C PHE A 697 11.28 2.49 -9.66
N ASN A 698 11.40 3.46 -10.55
CA ASN A 698 10.30 3.91 -11.36
C ASN A 698 9.96 2.86 -12.44
N MET A 699 8.77 2.30 -12.38
CA MET A 699 8.23 1.33 -13.35
C MET A 699 7.44 2.01 -14.47
N ALA A 700 7.11 3.29 -14.33
CA ALA A 700 6.29 3.98 -15.30
C ALA A 700 7.11 4.50 -16.48
N SER A 701 6.56 4.38 -17.68
CA SER A 701 7.13 4.90 -18.91
C SER A 701 6.03 5.10 -19.96
N TYR A 702 6.40 5.56 -21.15
CA TYR A 702 5.52 5.77 -22.28
C TYR A 702 5.87 4.80 -23.40
N ILE A 703 4.88 4.40 -24.20
CA ILE A 703 5.13 3.94 -25.56
C ILE A 703 4.87 5.13 -26.49
N LEU A 704 5.87 5.49 -27.27
CA LEU A 704 5.79 6.59 -28.22
C LEU A 704 5.80 6.04 -29.65
N GLY A 705 5.07 6.70 -30.53
CA GLY A 705 4.91 6.33 -31.93
C GLY A 705 4.99 7.54 -32.83
N PHE A 706 5.44 7.33 -34.06
CA PHE A 706 5.39 8.36 -35.09
C PHE A 706 4.06 8.31 -35.85
N GLU A 707 3.39 9.46 -35.91
CA GLU A 707 2.19 9.67 -36.70
C GLU A 707 2.29 11.01 -37.45
N ASN A 708 2.22 10.99 -38.78
CA ASN A 708 2.22 12.20 -39.62
C ASN A 708 3.35 13.19 -39.25
N MET A 709 4.59 12.71 -39.16
CA MET A 709 5.78 13.48 -38.78
C MET A 709 5.73 14.06 -37.35
N ARG A 710 4.90 13.51 -36.47
CA ARG A 710 4.83 13.89 -35.06
C ARG A 710 5.02 12.67 -34.17
N VAL A 711 5.70 12.87 -33.05
CA VAL A 711 5.75 11.85 -32.00
C VAL A 711 4.50 11.99 -31.13
N THR A 712 3.78 10.89 -30.94
CA THR A 712 2.58 10.80 -30.12
C THR A 712 2.72 9.65 -29.13
N GLU A 713 1.99 9.70 -28.03
CA GLU A 713 1.90 8.56 -27.11
C GLU A 713 0.91 7.55 -27.67
N LEU A 714 1.39 6.31 -27.84
CA LEU A 714 0.53 5.17 -28.14
C LEU A 714 -0.02 4.67 -26.81
N LYS A 715 -1.35 4.62 -26.70
CA LYS A 715 -2.02 4.16 -25.49
C LYS A 715 -2.39 2.68 -25.65
N ASP A 716 -2.28 1.96 -24.54
CA ASP A 716 -2.76 0.60 -24.37
C ASP A 716 -4.27 0.49 -24.62
#